data_AF-A0AAJ0D541-F1
#
_entry.id   AF-A0AAJ0D541-F1
#
_cell.length_a   1.000
_cell.length_b   1.000
_cell.length_c   1.000
_cell.angle_alpha   90.00
_cell.angle_beta   90.00
_cell.angle_gamma   90.00
#
_symmetry.space_group_name_H-M   'P 1'
#
loop_
_entity.id
_entity.type
_entity.pdbx_description
1 polymer ?
#
loop_
_entity_poly.entity_id
_entity_poly.type
_entity_poly.pdbx_seq_one_letter_code
_entity_poly.pdbx_strand_id
1 'polypeptide(L)'
;MSPPRQEMESTTEKQPADARLSALGQAMSHLLARHFGGPSTPLSSNGMRPRAEEREEKLKSLREDFDAMSSELGEEFIQGIHPKFDSHKVYIYDSAWNWVLQDLYLTVYKIIDRPLSETGDDLLRELQRDSDRLNKRATSRLIECATTLLREFDHMIENDGLIQARMFLRSLLNERNILLKTNDTSEGDGLQTAPFPLCANASEAHCTASVACSDVGSHSPNGDKTASSASSSPSSSVWTRSGTRLAAMTHSIEGVWHDNDGLTAMMQRASQELGSARSPLLDATVLIIGAGPTSIAACIVELLLTLGSFVVLATREMDFETRQFYSAMYTNLSAPAATLVLLPFNQGSHKDISSLVEYVNVKLGREIDHLLPFAAVSQNDHTLEELDSKSELALRVMLTNTLRFIGAIASSKRTRGIINHVTQVILPLSPNHGQFGQDGLYAECKLALQAVMRKWFSESWSNTVTVCGVIIGWTRGTGLMVASDAIAQHIEDQGVKTFAASEMAHLIAGLLVPCIKEASFLQPMLCDFTGGLGALGDLRQILDHARAASRKEKLIRDRLDAEAQNERRMREEANVPPPQYKPRANIHLDFPKLPKQYRDMVPSELVPLESMLDMESVVVVAGFAELGPLGNSRTRWEYEKQGQFSLEGCIELAWMMGFIEWRSNRKGQRSGWVDRETAQAIEDVDIKRKYEQRIMDHTGIRILTPAPAENPDPRRESRLYRVVVTNDLHPFECSRDAAVGLKSTHRDRCIIHMEDDNSATVQILRGATLYIPLESEISHFVGAQLPSGWDPTAYGISPDLVTQVDPVTLYALVCAAEGFLSAGVTDVYELYKYMHVSEMGNCLGSGIGGSSTFDDIFRRRFLDEEVQSDALAESFINTPAAWVNLLLLSASGPIKTPAGACATAFESLDTGCELLIGGKAKMCIVGGSEYYSSHVAREFNNMSATTNASPTSRLAGCRMRCQDQHLQHVTDLL
;
A
#
# COMPACT_ATOMS: atom_id res chain seq x y z
N MET A 1 26.24 14.82 -94.23
CA MET A 1 27.18 15.68 -94.97
C MET A 1 27.88 16.60 -93.97
N SER A 2 29.13 16.93 -94.26
CA SER A 2 30.28 17.06 -93.34
C SER A 2 30.22 18.07 -92.16
N PRO A 3 31.08 17.86 -91.13
CA PRO A 3 31.22 18.58 -89.84
C PRO A 3 32.33 19.67 -89.96
N PRO A 4 33.16 20.14 -88.97
CA PRO A 4 33.34 19.92 -87.50
C PRO A 4 33.59 21.25 -86.70
N ARG A 5 33.84 21.28 -85.37
CA ARG A 5 35.17 21.18 -84.72
C ARG A 5 35.03 21.12 -83.19
N GLN A 6 35.72 20.15 -82.58
CA GLN A 6 36.10 20.16 -81.17
C GLN A 6 37.24 21.18 -80.97
N GLU A 7 37.10 22.05 -79.97
CA GLU A 7 38.24 22.70 -79.31
C GLU A 7 38.34 22.15 -77.88
N MET A 8 39.55 21.70 -77.54
CA MET A 8 39.97 21.40 -76.17
C MET A 8 40.08 22.72 -75.39
N GLU A 9 39.32 22.87 -74.32
CA GLU A 9 39.70 23.78 -73.23
C GLU A 9 39.90 22.99 -71.94
N SER A 10 41.10 23.16 -71.38
CA SER A 10 41.53 22.63 -70.10
C SER A 10 40.79 23.33 -68.95
N THR A 11 39.89 22.63 -68.27
CA THR A 11 39.26 23.09 -67.03
C THR A 11 40.10 22.67 -65.82
N THR A 12 41.02 23.53 -65.39
CA THR A 12 41.50 23.52 -63.99
C THR A 12 40.36 23.99 -63.09
N GLU A 13 39.67 23.04 -62.45
CA GLU A 13 38.70 23.31 -61.38
C GLU A 13 39.38 24.00 -60.19
N LYS A 14 39.03 25.26 -59.96
CA LYS A 14 39.33 25.97 -58.70
C LYS A 14 38.43 25.38 -57.61
N GLN A 15 39.00 24.57 -56.72
CA GLN A 15 38.38 24.27 -55.42
C GLN A 15 38.08 25.57 -54.65
N PRO A 16 36.92 25.68 -53.96
CA PRO A 16 36.53 26.90 -53.24
C PRO A 16 37.51 27.20 -52.10
N ALA A 17 37.82 28.49 -51.91
CA ALA A 17 38.85 28.99 -50.98
C ALA A 17 38.67 28.51 -49.52
N ASP A 18 37.43 28.19 -49.12
CA ASP A 18 37.09 27.67 -47.79
C ASP A 18 37.73 26.31 -47.46
N ALA A 19 37.83 25.42 -48.45
CA ALA A 19 38.41 24.09 -48.24
C ALA A 19 39.92 24.16 -47.95
N ARG A 20 40.62 25.12 -48.57
CA ARG A 20 42.06 25.35 -48.35
C ARG A 20 42.34 26.00 -47.00
N LEU A 21 41.50 26.94 -46.56
CA LEU A 21 41.59 27.58 -45.25
C LEU A 21 41.32 26.58 -44.12
N SER A 22 40.29 25.73 -44.28
CA SER A 22 40.02 24.64 -43.34
C SER A 22 41.18 23.64 -43.26
N ALA A 23 41.74 23.23 -44.40
CA ALA A 23 42.90 22.34 -44.45
C ALA A 23 44.14 22.95 -43.78
N LEU A 24 44.39 24.25 -43.97
CA LEU A 24 45.48 24.96 -43.29
C LEU A 24 45.24 25.02 -41.77
N GLY A 25 44.01 25.33 -41.34
CA GLY A 25 43.62 25.34 -39.92
C GLY A 25 43.80 23.99 -39.24
N GLN A 26 43.43 22.90 -39.91
CA GLN A 26 43.67 21.53 -39.45
C GLN A 26 45.17 21.22 -39.34
N ALA A 27 45.96 21.60 -40.35
CA ALA A 27 47.41 21.38 -40.34
C ALA A 27 48.10 22.13 -39.20
N MET A 28 47.71 23.39 -38.95
CA MET A 28 48.21 24.18 -37.83
C MET A 28 47.81 23.59 -36.48
N SER A 29 46.56 23.14 -36.32
CA SER A 29 46.08 22.46 -35.11
C SER A 29 46.89 21.18 -34.82
N HIS A 30 47.15 20.37 -35.85
CA HIS A 30 47.98 19.16 -35.73
C HIS A 30 49.42 19.45 -35.30
N LEU A 31 50.04 20.50 -35.85
CA LEU A 31 51.39 20.92 -35.48
C LEU A 31 51.45 21.38 -34.01
N LEU A 32 50.46 22.18 -33.58
CA LEU A 32 50.34 22.64 -32.20
C LEU A 32 50.11 21.48 -31.23
N ALA A 33 49.23 20.53 -31.56
CA ALA A 33 48.98 19.36 -30.73
C ALA A 33 50.26 18.52 -30.51
N ARG A 34 51.08 18.36 -31.56
CA ARG A 34 52.37 17.66 -31.48
C ARG A 34 53.39 18.40 -30.62
N HIS A 35 53.39 19.73 -30.66
CA HIS A 35 54.32 20.55 -29.87
C HIS A 35 54.01 20.54 -28.38
N PHE A 36 52.74 20.61 -27.99
CA PHE A 36 52.30 20.65 -26.58
C PHE A 36 52.12 19.27 -25.93
N GLY A 37 52.50 18.18 -26.61
CA GLY A 37 52.34 16.81 -26.10
C GLY A 37 50.86 16.38 -25.95
N GLY A 38 49.94 17.06 -26.63
CA GLY A 38 48.55 16.61 -26.77
C GLY A 38 48.50 15.30 -27.57
N PRO A 39 47.40 14.52 -27.48
CA PRO A 39 47.28 13.28 -28.23
C PRO A 39 47.46 13.58 -29.73
N SER A 40 48.62 13.20 -30.27
CA SER A 40 48.93 13.29 -31.70
C SER A 40 48.30 12.15 -32.51
N THR A 41 47.51 11.30 -31.85
CA THR A 41 46.79 10.21 -32.49
C THR A 41 45.66 10.80 -33.33
N PRO A 42 45.66 10.58 -34.66
CA PRO A 42 44.49 10.84 -35.48
C PRO A 42 43.28 10.11 -34.90
N LEU A 43 42.09 10.65 -35.15
CA LEU A 43 40.88 9.84 -35.04
C LEU A 43 41.10 8.55 -35.83
N SER A 44 40.67 7.39 -35.34
CA SER A 44 40.76 6.15 -36.12
C SER A 44 40.00 6.28 -37.45
N SER A 45 40.06 5.26 -38.29
CA SER A 45 39.27 5.20 -39.53
C SER A 45 37.77 5.44 -39.33
N ASN A 46 37.27 5.30 -38.09
CA ASN A 46 35.87 5.52 -37.70
C ASN A 46 35.62 6.86 -36.97
N GLY A 47 36.59 7.76 -36.90
CA GLY A 47 36.38 9.08 -36.30
C GLY A 47 36.37 9.13 -34.77
N MET A 48 36.89 8.10 -34.07
CA MET A 48 36.92 8.02 -32.61
C MET A 48 38.34 8.17 -32.02
N ARG A 49 38.40 8.48 -30.71
CA ARG A 49 39.68 8.51 -29.96
C ARG A 49 40.03 7.06 -29.52
N PRO A 50 41.30 6.65 -29.46
CA PRO A 50 41.69 5.28 -29.11
C PRO A 50 41.12 4.73 -27.78
N ARG A 51 40.97 5.57 -26.75
CA ARG A 51 40.32 5.18 -25.47
C ARG A 51 38.81 4.98 -25.60
N ALA A 52 38.16 5.66 -26.55
CA ALA A 52 36.74 5.46 -26.83
C ALA A 52 36.53 4.14 -27.59
N GLU A 53 37.40 3.83 -28.55
CA GLU A 53 37.43 2.54 -29.25
C GLU A 53 37.66 1.37 -28.30
N GLU A 54 38.65 1.45 -27.40
CA GLU A 54 38.90 0.40 -26.42
C GLU A 54 37.68 0.17 -25.49
N ARG A 55 36.96 1.25 -25.14
CA ARG A 55 35.72 1.16 -24.36
C ARG A 55 34.59 0.55 -25.16
N GLU A 56 34.45 0.91 -26.42
CA GLU A 56 33.42 0.38 -27.31
C GLU A 56 33.64 -1.11 -27.59
N GLU A 57 34.90 -1.53 -27.82
CA GLU A 57 35.27 -2.92 -27.99
C GLU A 57 35.01 -3.74 -26.71
N LYS A 58 35.33 -3.19 -25.54
CA LYS A 58 34.97 -3.80 -24.25
C LYS A 58 33.45 -3.89 -24.04
N LEU A 59 32.71 -2.83 -24.37
CA LEU A 59 31.24 -2.84 -24.29
C LEU A 59 30.63 -3.86 -25.25
N LYS A 60 31.21 -4.01 -26.45
CA LYS A 60 30.79 -4.99 -27.42
C LYS A 60 31.03 -6.41 -26.91
N SER A 61 32.24 -6.70 -26.40
CA SER A 61 32.55 -7.99 -25.77
C SER A 61 31.61 -8.30 -24.61
N LEU A 62 31.33 -7.34 -23.72
CA LEU A 62 30.39 -7.54 -22.60
C LEU A 62 28.95 -7.78 -23.06
N ARG A 63 28.52 -7.12 -24.15
CA ARG A 63 27.21 -7.36 -24.76
C ARG A 63 27.14 -8.75 -25.37
N GLU A 64 28.17 -9.18 -26.09
CA GLU A 64 28.25 -10.53 -26.66
C GLU A 64 28.20 -11.60 -25.57
N ASP A 65 28.94 -11.41 -24.48
CA ASP A 65 28.89 -12.32 -23.32
C ASP A 65 27.49 -12.34 -22.66
N PHE A 66 26.86 -11.18 -22.53
CA PHE A 66 25.51 -11.06 -21.97
C PHE A 66 24.46 -11.70 -22.87
N ASP A 67 24.53 -11.45 -24.18
CA ASP A 67 23.61 -12.01 -25.18
C ASP A 67 23.76 -13.53 -25.25
N ALA A 68 24.99 -14.06 -25.16
CA ALA A 68 25.22 -15.50 -25.06
C ALA A 68 24.57 -16.11 -23.82
N MET A 69 24.74 -15.50 -22.64
CA MET A 69 24.06 -15.95 -21.42
C MET A 69 22.53 -15.83 -21.50
N SER A 70 22.03 -14.74 -22.10
CA SER A 70 20.60 -14.51 -22.29
C SER A 70 19.98 -15.47 -23.27
N SER A 71 20.73 -15.90 -24.29
CA SER A 71 20.29 -16.92 -25.24
C SER A 71 20.23 -18.31 -24.62
N GLU A 72 21.14 -18.64 -23.70
CA GLU A 72 21.18 -19.95 -23.04
C GLU A 72 20.14 -20.07 -21.92
N LEU A 73 20.06 -19.08 -21.04
CA LEU A 73 19.19 -19.15 -19.85
C LEU A 73 17.78 -18.62 -20.11
N GLY A 74 17.61 -17.78 -21.14
CA GLY A 74 16.38 -17.05 -21.41
C GLY A 74 16.08 -15.90 -20.44
N GLU A 75 15.18 -15.02 -20.85
CA GLU A 75 14.87 -13.78 -20.14
C GLU A 75 14.15 -14.02 -18.81
N GLU A 76 13.20 -14.96 -18.75
CA GLU A 76 12.44 -15.24 -17.53
C GLU A 76 13.32 -15.75 -16.38
N PHE A 77 14.30 -16.62 -16.68
CA PHE A 77 15.26 -17.10 -15.70
C PHE A 77 16.14 -15.95 -15.19
N ILE A 78 16.72 -15.15 -16.10
CA ILE A 78 17.59 -14.03 -15.74
C ILE A 78 16.86 -13.02 -14.87
N GLN A 79 15.65 -12.61 -15.27
CA GLN A 79 14.82 -11.71 -14.47
C GLN A 79 14.42 -12.39 -13.14
N GLY A 80 14.12 -13.68 -13.21
CA GLY A 80 13.66 -14.52 -12.11
C GLY A 80 14.67 -14.74 -10.99
N ILE A 81 15.98 -14.58 -11.24
CA ILE A 81 17.04 -14.73 -10.24
C ILE A 81 17.53 -13.42 -9.62
N HIS A 82 16.99 -12.26 -10.00
CA HIS A 82 17.39 -10.98 -9.42
C HIS A 82 17.15 -10.93 -7.91
N PRO A 83 18.15 -10.52 -7.10
CA PRO A 83 17.99 -10.33 -5.67
C PRO A 83 16.87 -9.35 -5.32
N LYS A 84 16.03 -9.70 -4.34
CA LYS A 84 14.96 -8.84 -3.80
C LYS A 84 15.10 -8.55 -2.31
N PHE A 85 15.87 -9.36 -1.58
CA PHE A 85 16.08 -9.15 -0.15
C PHE A 85 16.72 -7.79 0.14
N ASP A 86 16.06 -7.02 1.01
CA ASP A 86 16.52 -5.74 1.53
C ASP A 86 16.10 -5.61 2.99
N SER A 87 17.08 -5.50 3.89
CA SER A 87 16.85 -5.37 5.33
C SER A 87 16.07 -4.11 5.73
N HIS A 88 16.01 -3.10 4.86
CA HIS A 88 15.29 -1.85 5.11
C HIS A 88 13.82 -1.94 4.70
N LYS A 89 13.43 -2.99 3.98
CA LYS A 89 12.05 -3.25 3.56
C LYS A 89 11.39 -4.34 4.42
N VAL A 90 11.89 -4.54 5.64
CA VAL A 90 11.34 -5.49 6.60
C VAL A 90 10.32 -4.78 7.48
N TYR A 91 9.10 -5.31 7.52
CA TYR A 91 8.01 -4.82 8.34
C TYR A 91 7.81 -5.78 9.51
N ILE A 92 7.66 -5.24 10.72
CA ILE A 92 7.44 -6.01 11.93
C ILE A 92 6.09 -5.59 12.51
N TYR A 93 5.19 -6.54 12.64
CA TYR A 93 3.89 -6.37 13.29
C TYR A 93 3.93 -7.09 14.64
N ASP A 94 3.93 -6.32 15.74
CA ASP A 94 4.05 -6.80 17.13
C ASP A 94 3.06 -6.11 18.10
N SER A 95 2.10 -5.36 17.56
CA SER A 95 1.19 -4.47 18.30
C SER A 95 -0.17 -5.11 18.65
N ALA A 96 -0.25 -6.43 18.82
CA ALA A 96 -1.49 -7.16 19.16
C ALA A 96 -2.24 -6.56 20.37
N TRP A 97 -1.51 -6.00 21.34
CA TRP A 97 -2.06 -5.33 22.52
C TRP A 97 -2.94 -4.12 22.20
N ASN A 98 -2.75 -3.47 21.05
CA ASN A 98 -3.55 -2.33 20.61
C ASN A 98 -4.82 -2.81 19.89
N TRP A 99 -4.66 -3.77 18.97
CA TRP A 99 -5.74 -4.26 18.12
C TRP A 99 -6.86 -4.93 18.92
N VAL A 100 -6.52 -5.62 20.01
CA VAL A 100 -7.55 -6.17 20.90
C VAL A 100 -8.40 -5.09 21.58
N LEU A 101 -7.84 -3.90 21.84
CA LEU A 101 -8.62 -2.78 22.40
C LEU A 101 -9.51 -2.15 21.34
N GLN A 102 -9.01 -1.98 20.11
CA GLN A 102 -9.84 -1.52 18.99
C GLN A 102 -11.05 -2.43 18.81
N ASP A 103 -10.83 -3.75 18.80
CA ASP A 103 -11.92 -4.71 18.67
C ASP A 103 -12.91 -4.63 19.83
N LEU A 104 -12.46 -4.39 21.07
CA LEU A 104 -13.35 -4.17 22.20
C LEU A 104 -14.27 -2.96 21.95
N TYR A 105 -13.70 -1.82 21.53
CA TYR A 105 -14.48 -0.62 21.24
C TYR A 105 -15.44 -0.80 20.08
N LEU A 106 -14.99 -1.44 18.99
CA LEU A 106 -15.84 -1.72 17.83
C LEU A 106 -16.99 -2.67 18.18
N THR A 107 -16.75 -3.74 18.92
CA THR A 107 -17.80 -4.66 19.38
C THR A 107 -18.79 -3.94 20.30
N VAL A 108 -18.32 -3.15 21.26
CA VAL A 108 -19.19 -2.38 22.16
C VAL A 108 -20.03 -1.35 21.40
N TYR A 109 -19.41 -0.58 20.49
CA TYR A 109 -20.12 0.39 19.66
C TYR A 109 -21.20 -0.28 18.81
N LYS A 110 -20.86 -1.40 18.17
CA LYS A 110 -21.77 -2.22 17.36
C LYS A 110 -22.94 -2.78 18.17
N ILE A 111 -22.78 -3.02 19.47
CA ILE A 111 -23.90 -3.41 20.36
C ILE A 111 -24.79 -2.20 20.67
N ILE A 112 -24.19 -1.03 20.92
CA ILE A 112 -24.91 0.18 21.34
C ILE A 112 -25.72 0.80 20.19
N ASP A 113 -25.15 0.93 19.00
CA ASP A 113 -25.72 1.67 17.86
C ASP A 113 -26.80 0.87 17.09
N ARG A 114 -27.18 -0.31 17.59
CA ARG A 114 -28.07 -1.23 16.85
C ARG A 114 -29.55 -0.86 16.95
N PRO A 115 -30.30 -0.94 15.84
CA PRO A 115 -31.76 -0.86 15.86
C PRO A 115 -32.40 -2.15 16.42
N LEU A 116 -33.40 -2.00 17.29
CA LEU A 116 -34.11 -3.08 18.01
C LEU A 116 -34.76 -4.17 17.12
N SER A 117 -34.85 -3.97 15.81
CA SER A 117 -35.52 -4.88 14.86
C SER A 117 -34.66 -6.05 14.38
N GLU A 118 -33.35 -6.04 14.62
CA GLU A 118 -32.41 -7.07 14.16
C GLU A 118 -32.08 -8.11 15.25
N THR A 119 -33.09 -8.81 15.76
CA THR A 119 -32.88 -9.97 16.65
C THR A 119 -32.91 -11.25 15.83
N GLY A 120 -31.77 -11.65 15.25
CA GLY A 120 -31.60 -12.91 14.51
C GLY A 120 -30.49 -13.79 15.11
N ASP A 121 -30.58 -15.11 14.90
CA ASP A 121 -29.56 -16.10 15.32
C ASP A 121 -28.14 -15.76 14.83
N ASP A 122 -28.04 -15.05 13.70
CA ASP A 122 -26.76 -14.64 13.11
C ASP A 122 -26.03 -13.59 13.96
N LEU A 123 -26.75 -12.74 14.70
CA LEU A 123 -26.17 -11.79 15.64
C LEU A 123 -25.53 -12.49 16.83
N LEU A 124 -26.23 -13.45 17.44
CA LEU A 124 -25.69 -14.20 18.57
C LEU A 124 -24.41 -14.93 18.17
N ARG A 125 -24.37 -15.47 16.94
CA ARG A 125 -23.15 -16.06 16.37
C ARG A 125 -22.04 -15.02 16.20
N GLU A 126 -22.38 -13.83 15.73
CA GLU A 126 -21.43 -12.75 15.52
C GLU A 126 -20.84 -12.23 16.84
N LEU A 127 -21.66 -11.97 17.85
CA LEU A 127 -21.20 -11.55 19.18
C LEU A 127 -20.44 -12.65 19.91
N GLN A 128 -20.82 -13.92 19.73
CA GLN A 128 -20.03 -15.03 20.25
C GLN A 128 -18.64 -15.05 19.59
N ARG A 129 -18.55 -14.86 18.26
CA ARG A 129 -17.27 -14.76 17.56
C ARG A 129 -16.43 -13.60 18.09
N ASP A 130 -17.03 -12.42 18.28
CA ASP A 130 -16.33 -11.25 18.81
C ASP A 130 -15.85 -11.48 20.26
N SER A 131 -16.70 -12.06 21.12
CA SER A 131 -16.33 -12.45 22.49
C SER A 131 -15.14 -13.43 22.49
N ASP A 132 -15.22 -14.49 21.69
CA ASP A 132 -14.17 -15.49 21.55
C ASP A 132 -12.87 -14.85 21.05
N ARG A 133 -12.97 -13.94 20.08
CA ARG A 133 -11.82 -13.20 19.51
C ARG A 133 -11.16 -12.30 20.54
N LEU A 134 -11.92 -11.63 21.40
CA LEU A 134 -11.40 -10.82 22.51
C LEU A 134 -10.76 -11.70 23.59
N ASN A 135 -11.43 -12.78 23.99
CA ASN A 135 -10.94 -13.74 24.97
C ASN A 135 -9.59 -14.36 24.57
N LYS A 136 -9.43 -14.72 23.29
CA LYS A 136 -8.18 -15.29 22.74
C LYS A 136 -7.01 -14.32 22.74
N ARG A 137 -7.27 -13.01 22.74
CA ARG A 137 -6.24 -11.97 22.63
C ARG A 137 -6.11 -11.14 23.91
N ALA A 138 -6.66 -11.68 25.00
CA ALA A 138 -6.93 -10.90 26.17
C ALA A 138 -5.65 -10.55 26.95
N THR A 139 -5.36 -9.26 27.07
CA THR A 139 -4.24 -8.72 27.85
C THR A 139 -4.73 -8.20 29.21
N SER A 140 -3.81 -7.84 30.12
CA SER A 140 -4.16 -7.11 31.35
C SER A 140 -4.83 -5.77 31.04
N ARG A 141 -4.32 -5.07 30.02
CA ARG A 141 -4.87 -3.79 29.54
C ARG A 141 -6.30 -3.93 29.01
N LEU A 142 -6.63 -5.01 28.30
CA LEU A 142 -8.01 -5.28 27.86
C LEU A 142 -8.96 -5.35 29.05
N ILE A 143 -8.57 -6.08 30.11
CA ILE A 143 -9.41 -6.22 31.31
C ILE A 143 -9.63 -4.86 31.97
N GLU A 144 -8.59 -4.06 32.11
CA GLU A 144 -8.66 -2.73 32.71
C GLU A 144 -9.60 -1.82 31.92
N CYS A 145 -9.48 -1.80 30.59
CA CYS A 145 -10.38 -1.06 29.70
C CYS A 145 -11.83 -1.56 29.80
N ALA A 146 -12.07 -2.86 29.70
CA ALA A 146 -13.41 -3.45 29.81
C ALA A 146 -14.05 -3.18 31.19
N THR A 147 -13.27 -3.24 32.26
CA THR A 147 -13.74 -2.93 33.63
C THR A 147 -14.07 -1.45 33.77
N THR A 148 -13.26 -0.57 33.17
CA THR A 148 -13.50 0.88 33.19
C THR A 148 -14.76 1.21 32.41
N LEU A 149 -14.92 0.69 31.20
CA LEU A 149 -16.14 0.84 30.39
C LEU A 149 -17.38 0.35 31.15
N LEU A 150 -17.29 -0.81 31.80
CA LEU A 150 -18.41 -1.34 32.58
C LEU A 150 -18.80 -0.41 33.74
N ARG A 151 -17.81 0.17 34.45
CA ARG A 151 -18.06 1.15 35.52
C ARG A 151 -18.72 2.42 34.99
N GLU A 152 -18.22 2.97 33.89
CA GLU A 152 -18.81 4.16 33.27
C GLU A 152 -20.26 3.88 32.82
N PHE A 153 -20.52 2.73 32.20
CA PHE A 153 -21.86 2.35 31.75
C PHE A 153 -22.84 2.06 32.89
N ASP A 154 -22.37 1.64 34.06
CA ASP A 154 -23.23 1.47 35.24
C ASP A 154 -23.79 2.82 35.75
N HIS A 155 -23.19 3.95 35.36
CA HIS A 155 -23.62 5.30 35.73
C HIS A 155 -24.46 6.02 34.65
N MET A 156 -24.60 5.46 33.46
CA MET A 156 -25.31 6.08 32.33
C MET A 156 -26.81 5.73 32.32
N ILE A 157 -27.63 6.61 31.73
CA ILE A 157 -29.07 6.39 31.52
C ILE A 157 -29.29 5.12 30.69
N GLU A 158 -30.14 4.23 31.18
CA GLU A 158 -30.38 2.92 30.56
C GLU A 158 -31.07 3.06 29.19
N ASN A 159 -30.44 2.53 28.16
CA ASN A 159 -31.08 2.13 26.91
C ASN A 159 -30.78 0.66 26.64
N ASP A 160 -31.54 0.02 25.76
CA ASP A 160 -31.41 -1.41 25.48
C ASP A 160 -30.01 -1.80 24.99
N GLY A 161 -29.37 -0.94 24.18
CA GLY A 161 -28.00 -1.14 23.70
C GLY A 161 -26.96 -1.14 24.83
N LEU A 162 -27.07 -0.22 25.80
CA LEU A 162 -26.21 -0.16 26.98
C LEU A 162 -26.44 -1.33 27.92
N ILE A 163 -27.69 -1.81 28.07
CA ILE A 163 -27.98 -3.04 28.83
C ILE A 163 -27.24 -4.23 28.19
N GLN A 164 -27.36 -4.39 26.88
CA GLN A 164 -26.69 -5.47 26.15
C GLN A 164 -25.16 -5.35 26.23
N ALA A 165 -24.61 -4.14 26.09
CA ALA A 165 -23.18 -3.90 26.22
C ALA A 165 -22.66 -4.25 27.61
N ARG A 166 -23.39 -3.87 28.68
CA ARG A 166 -23.05 -4.26 30.07
C ARG A 166 -23.10 -5.77 30.27
N MET A 167 -24.11 -6.45 29.73
CA MET A 167 -24.20 -7.92 29.80
C MET A 167 -23.02 -8.59 29.09
N PHE A 168 -22.66 -8.11 27.90
CA PHE A 168 -21.50 -8.57 27.15
C PHE A 168 -20.20 -8.38 27.94
N LEU A 169 -19.93 -7.18 28.45
CA LEU A 169 -18.73 -6.87 29.25
C LEU A 169 -18.66 -7.73 30.52
N ARG A 170 -19.79 -7.93 31.21
CA ARG A 170 -19.85 -8.82 32.38
C ARG A 170 -19.57 -10.28 32.00
N SER A 171 -20.08 -10.77 30.87
CA SER A 171 -19.78 -12.13 30.38
C SER A 171 -18.28 -12.29 30.10
N LEU A 172 -17.71 -11.33 29.35
CA LEU A 172 -16.29 -11.31 29.00
C LEU A 172 -15.38 -11.35 30.25
N LEU A 173 -15.70 -10.55 31.27
CA LEU A 173 -14.94 -10.53 32.53
C LEU A 173 -15.14 -11.82 33.37
N ASN A 174 -16.33 -12.41 33.36
CA ASN A 174 -16.65 -13.62 34.13
C ASN A 174 -16.03 -14.89 33.54
N GLU A 175 -16.10 -15.07 32.22
CA GLU A 175 -15.49 -16.20 31.50
C GLU A 175 -14.00 -16.32 31.81
N ARG A 176 -13.32 -15.19 32.02
CA ARG A 176 -11.88 -15.17 32.32
C ARG A 176 -11.52 -15.42 33.78
N ASN A 177 -12.36 -15.01 34.74
CA ASN A 177 -12.16 -15.41 36.14
C ASN A 177 -12.16 -16.94 36.31
N ILE A 178 -12.79 -17.67 35.38
CA ILE A 178 -12.75 -19.12 35.31
C ILE A 178 -11.43 -19.61 34.69
N LEU A 179 -10.97 -18.99 33.58
CA LEU A 179 -9.71 -19.34 32.90
C LEU A 179 -8.43 -19.02 33.72
N LEU A 180 -8.42 -17.93 34.49
CA LEU A 180 -7.30 -17.58 35.37
C LEU A 180 -7.21 -18.55 36.56
N LYS A 181 -8.34 -18.94 37.15
CA LYS A 181 -8.39 -19.94 38.24
C LYS A 181 -7.93 -21.33 37.81
N THR A 182 -8.05 -21.68 36.53
CA THR A 182 -7.57 -22.98 36.01
C THR A 182 -6.07 -23.00 35.71
N ASN A 183 -5.41 -21.83 35.58
CA ASN A 183 -4.00 -21.73 35.23
C ASN A 183 -3.08 -21.48 36.44
N ASP A 184 -3.62 -21.14 37.61
CA ASP A 184 -2.86 -20.89 38.86
C ASP A 184 -2.23 -22.16 39.50
N THR A 185 -2.32 -23.34 38.88
CA THR A 185 -1.69 -24.58 39.39
C THR A 185 -0.32 -24.90 38.78
N SER A 186 0.30 -24.01 38.02
CA SER A 186 1.69 -24.17 37.57
C SER A 186 2.45 -22.85 37.56
N GLU A 187 3.41 -22.71 38.48
CA GLU A 187 4.39 -21.61 38.50
C GLU A 187 5.19 -21.63 37.19
N GLY A 188 4.98 -20.62 36.34
CA GLY A 188 5.70 -20.41 35.09
C GLY A 188 5.05 -19.29 34.28
N ASP A 189 5.68 -18.12 34.29
CA ASP A 189 5.24 -16.88 33.66
C ASP A 189 4.92 -17.07 32.16
N GLY A 190 3.65 -16.93 31.78
CA GLY A 190 3.17 -17.07 30.40
C GLY A 190 1.65 -17.20 30.33
N LEU A 191 0.96 -16.15 29.91
CA LEU A 191 -0.49 -16.17 29.69
C LEU A 191 -0.87 -17.27 28.67
N GLN A 192 -1.45 -18.37 29.15
CA GLN A 192 -2.04 -19.40 28.29
C GLN A 192 -3.39 -18.91 27.77
N THR A 193 -3.47 -18.65 26.46
CA THR A 193 -4.71 -18.43 25.73
C THR A 193 -5.06 -19.67 24.92
N ALA A 194 -6.22 -20.26 25.21
CA ALA A 194 -6.84 -21.35 24.48
C ALA A 194 -7.29 -20.92 23.07
N PRO A 195 -6.78 -21.49 21.96
CA PRO A 195 -7.35 -21.29 20.64
C PRO A 195 -8.54 -22.25 20.39
N PHE A 196 -9.38 -21.95 19.39
CA PHE A 196 -10.54 -22.76 18.97
C PHE A 196 -10.41 -23.10 17.46
N PRO A 197 -11.01 -24.19 16.93
CA PRO A 197 -10.83 -24.62 15.54
C PRO A 197 -11.40 -23.59 14.56
N LEU A 198 -10.74 -23.46 13.40
CA LEU A 198 -11.30 -22.81 12.23
C LEU A 198 -12.64 -23.49 11.89
N CYS A 199 -13.76 -22.82 12.18
CA CYS A 199 -15.05 -23.20 11.62
C CYS A 199 -14.94 -23.22 10.09
N ALA A 200 -15.52 -24.24 9.46
CA ALA A 200 -15.61 -24.47 8.02
C ALA A 200 -16.34 -23.35 7.22
N ASN A 201 -16.61 -22.19 7.81
CA ASN A 201 -17.39 -21.09 7.23
C ASN A 201 -16.60 -19.77 7.14
N ALA A 202 -15.26 -19.81 7.25
CA ALA A 202 -14.41 -18.63 6.99
C ALA A 202 -14.34 -18.24 5.49
N SER A 203 -15.06 -18.97 4.62
CA SER A 203 -15.13 -18.72 3.17
C SER A 203 -15.88 -17.45 2.77
N GLU A 204 -16.61 -16.80 3.67
CA GLU A 204 -17.44 -15.63 3.30
C GLU A 204 -16.76 -14.26 3.49
N ALA A 205 -15.62 -14.15 4.19
CA ALA A 205 -15.13 -12.83 4.60
C ALA A 205 -14.11 -12.15 3.67
N HIS A 206 -13.39 -12.86 2.79
CA HIS A 206 -12.31 -12.22 2.00
C HIS A 206 -12.14 -12.67 0.54
N CYS A 207 -13.10 -13.40 -0.06
CA CYS A 207 -13.04 -13.80 -1.47
C CYS A 207 -14.13 -13.12 -2.31
N THR A 208 -14.11 -11.80 -2.42
CA THR A 208 -14.90 -11.08 -3.43
C THR A 208 -14.13 -10.99 -4.75
N ALA A 209 -13.96 -12.13 -5.43
CA ALA A 209 -13.55 -12.17 -6.84
C ALA A 209 -14.18 -13.39 -7.52
N SER A 210 -15.28 -13.13 -8.23
CA SER A 210 -15.92 -13.93 -9.29
C SER A 210 -15.43 -15.37 -9.53
N VAL A 211 -16.19 -16.35 -9.05
CA VAL A 211 -16.96 -17.36 -9.81
C VAL A 211 -17.70 -18.18 -8.75
N ALA A 212 -19.04 -18.24 -8.83
CA ALA A 212 -19.87 -18.95 -7.88
C ALA A 212 -19.64 -20.48 -7.96
N CYS A 213 -18.75 -21.00 -7.12
CA CYS A 213 -18.79 -22.37 -6.64
C CYS A 213 -18.97 -22.26 -5.13
N SER A 214 -20.22 -22.29 -4.66
CA SER A 214 -20.53 -22.23 -3.24
C SER A 214 -20.04 -23.52 -2.58
N ASP A 215 -19.10 -23.40 -1.63
CA ASP A 215 -18.75 -24.48 -0.71
C ASP A 215 -19.99 -24.81 0.14
N VAL A 216 -20.77 -25.78 -0.30
CA VAL A 216 -21.92 -26.27 0.47
C VAL A 216 -21.38 -27.14 1.59
N GLY A 217 -21.53 -26.68 2.83
CA GLY A 217 -21.20 -27.46 4.02
C GLY A 217 -21.82 -28.86 3.94
N SER A 218 -21.06 -29.90 4.27
CA SER A 218 -21.47 -31.29 4.08
C SER A 218 -22.79 -31.60 4.81
N HIS A 219 -23.90 -31.70 4.09
CA HIS A 219 -25.19 -32.15 4.62
C HIS A 219 -25.20 -33.69 4.72
N SER A 220 -25.44 -34.23 5.91
CA SER A 220 -25.87 -35.62 6.08
C SER A 220 -27.39 -35.65 6.26
N PRO A 221 -28.13 -36.50 5.52
CA PRO A 221 -29.53 -36.74 5.77
C PRO A 221 -29.65 -37.87 6.81
N ASN A 222 -29.97 -37.53 8.06
CA ASN A 222 -30.86 -38.30 8.94
C ASN A 222 -31.03 -37.58 10.26
N GLY A 223 -32.26 -37.20 10.57
CA GLY A 223 -32.64 -36.62 11.85
C GLY A 223 -32.80 -37.69 12.93
N ASP A 224 -32.50 -37.32 14.16
CA ASP A 224 -33.43 -37.61 15.26
C ASP A 224 -33.31 -36.54 16.35
N LYS A 225 -34.45 -35.93 16.67
CA LYS A 225 -34.60 -34.93 17.72
C LYS A 225 -34.88 -35.65 19.04
N THR A 226 -33.92 -35.67 19.96
CA THR A 226 -34.24 -35.63 21.40
C THR A 226 -33.12 -34.94 22.18
N ALA A 227 -33.52 -33.97 23.00
CA ALA A 227 -32.67 -33.30 23.95
C ALA A 227 -32.38 -34.24 25.13
N SER A 228 -31.10 -34.41 25.49
CA SER A 228 -30.71 -34.87 26.81
C SER A 228 -29.38 -34.25 27.24
N SER A 229 -29.29 -34.11 28.56
CA SER A 229 -28.38 -33.32 29.37
C SER A 229 -26.89 -33.68 29.28
N ALA A 230 -26.08 -32.68 29.65
CA ALA A 230 -24.68 -32.69 30.06
C ALA A 230 -24.02 -34.04 30.40
N SER A 231 -22.72 -34.11 30.05
CA SER A 231 -21.73 -35.16 30.26
C SER A 231 -21.71 -36.28 29.22
N SER A 232 -20.87 -36.12 28.19
CA SER A 232 -20.26 -37.24 27.47
C SER A 232 -18.99 -36.80 26.75
N SER A 233 -18.04 -37.72 26.75
CA SER A 233 -16.71 -37.79 26.12
C SER A 233 -16.59 -37.07 24.77
N PRO A 234 -15.39 -36.60 24.37
CA PRO A 234 -15.20 -36.01 23.04
C PRO A 234 -15.61 -37.05 21.99
N SER A 235 -16.66 -36.72 21.23
CA SER A 235 -17.21 -37.57 20.18
C SER A 235 -16.12 -37.99 19.21
N SER A 236 -16.11 -39.26 18.84
CA SER A 236 -15.26 -39.88 17.83
C SER A 236 -15.03 -38.99 16.59
N SER A 237 -13.84 -38.40 16.53
CA SER A 237 -12.94 -38.36 15.38
C SER A 237 -13.49 -37.87 14.02
N VAL A 238 -13.35 -36.55 13.80
CA VAL A 238 -13.60 -35.84 12.52
C VAL A 238 -12.82 -36.43 11.34
N TRP A 239 -11.66 -37.05 11.58
CA TRP A 239 -10.74 -37.58 10.55
C TRP A 239 -10.83 -39.09 10.32
N THR A 240 -11.85 -39.74 10.89
CA THR A 240 -11.91 -41.21 11.03
C THR A 240 -13.10 -41.83 10.29
N ARG A 241 -13.75 -41.06 9.42
CA ARG A 241 -14.69 -41.62 8.45
C ARG A 241 -13.94 -42.63 7.56
N SER A 242 -14.52 -43.81 7.38
CA SER A 242 -13.95 -44.89 6.59
C SER A 242 -13.55 -44.39 5.20
N GLY A 243 -12.24 -44.35 4.91
CA GLY A 243 -11.71 -44.02 3.57
C GLY A 243 -10.64 -42.92 3.50
N THR A 244 -10.52 -42.03 4.49
CA THR A 244 -9.49 -40.96 4.44
C THR A 244 -8.14 -41.48 4.95
N ARG A 245 -7.15 -41.62 4.05
CA ARG A 245 -5.76 -41.95 4.43
C ARG A 245 -5.03 -40.70 4.94
N LEU A 246 -4.74 -40.66 6.23
CA LEU A 246 -3.79 -39.75 6.88
C LEU A 246 -2.80 -40.59 7.67
N ALA A 247 -1.56 -40.68 7.22
CA ALA A 247 -0.56 -41.59 7.79
C ALA A 247 0.80 -40.90 7.98
N ALA A 248 1.46 -41.18 9.10
CA ALA A 248 2.88 -40.87 9.29
C ALA A 248 3.70 -42.15 9.04
N MET A 249 4.73 -42.03 8.22
CA MET A 249 5.59 -43.14 7.83
C MET A 249 7.01 -42.91 8.33
N THR A 250 7.67 -44.01 8.65
CA THR A 250 9.09 -44.05 9.03
C THR A 250 9.87 -44.95 8.09
N HIS A 251 11.16 -44.70 7.99
CA HIS A 251 12.04 -45.39 7.06
C HIS A 251 12.59 -46.69 7.68
N SER A 252 12.52 -47.81 6.97
CA SER A 252 13.17 -49.06 7.41
C SER A 252 14.64 -49.12 7.01
N ILE A 253 15.38 -50.08 7.58
CA ILE A 253 16.79 -50.34 7.23
C ILE A 253 16.95 -50.67 5.73
N GLU A 254 15.91 -51.17 5.07
CA GLU A 254 15.91 -51.62 3.67
C GLU A 254 15.56 -50.53 2.64
N GLY A 255 15.29 -49.29 3.07
CA GLY A 255 15.04 -48.18 2.12
C GLY A 255 13.56 -47.88 1.82
N VAL A 256 12.64 -48.56 2.50
CA VAL A 256 11.18 -48.49 2.24
C VAL A 256 10.48 -47.71 3.36
N TRP A 257 9.50 -46.87 2.98
CA TRP A 257 8.64 -46.17 3.93
C TRP A 257 7.51 -47.09 4.39
N HIS A 258 7.34 -47.23 5.71
CA HIS A 258 6.26 -48.02 6.30
C HIS A 258 5.38 -47.14 7.19
N ASP A 259 4.08 -47.38 7.13
CA ASP A 259 3.10 -46.73 8.01
C ASP A 259 3.46 -47.01 9.48
N ASN A 260 3.41 -45.96 10.30
CA ASN A 260 3.70 -46.01 11.72
C ASN A 260 2.46 -45.58 12.51
N ASP A 261 1.71 -46.54 13.03
CA ASP A 261 0.45 -46.29 13.73
C ASP A 261 0.61 -45.38 14.95
N GLY A 262 1.72 -45.53 15.68
CA GLY A 262 2.03 -44.73 16.87
C GLY A 262 2.24 -43.25 16.53
N LEU A 263 3.06 -42.96 15.52
CA LEU A 263 3.28 -41.60 15.04
C LEU A 263 2.04 -41.03 14.36
N THR A 264 1.28 -41.85 13.64
CA THR A 264 0.02 -41.44 13.02
C THR A 264 -0.99 -41.00 14.09
N ALA A 265 -1.13 -41.78 15.17
CA ALA A 265 -1.99 -41.44 16.29
C ALA A 265 -1.49 -40.20 17.07
N MET A 266 -0.18 -39.98 17.12
CA MET A 266 0.40 -38.76 17.72
C MET A 266 0.10 -37.52 16.87
N MET A 267 0.30 -37.60 15.56
CA MET A 267 0.01 -36.54 14.60
C MET A 267 -1.47 -36.15 14.59
N GLN A 268 -2.36 -37.15 14.58
CA GLN A 268 -3.81 -36.90 14.65
C GLN A 268 -4.22 -36.24 15.98
N ARG A 269 -3.61 -36.63 17.10
CA ARG A 269 -3.83 -35.98 18.39
C ARG A 269 -3.31 -34.53 18.39
N ALA A 270 -2.10 -34.29 17.91
CA ALA A 270 -1.53 -32.95 17.79
C ALA A 270 -2.42 -32.02 16.95
N SER A 271 -2.94 -32.50 15.83
CA SER A 271 -3.86 -31.75 14.98
C SER A 271 -5.23 -31.50 15.65
N GLN A 272 -5.73 -32.43 16.46
CA GLN A 272 -6.98 -32.24 17.23
C GLN A 272 -6.80 -31.27 18.41
N GLU A 273 -5.61 -31.24 19.01
CA GLU A 273 -5.29 -30.35 20.12
C GLU A 273 -4.99 -28.92 19.64
N LEU A 274 -4.58 -28.73 18.37
CA LEU A 274 -4.48 -27.43 17.73
C LEU A 274 -5.85 -26.75 17.66
N GLY A 275 -5.95 -25.53 18.18
CA GLY A 275 -7.23 -24.86 18.29
C GLY A 275 -8.11 -25.46 19.38
N SER A 276 -7.54 -25.93 20.49
CA SER A 276 -8.30 -26.32 21.69
C SER A 276 -7.73 -25.62 22.92
N ALA A 277 -8.44 -25.63 24.06
CA ALA A 277 -7.88 -25.08 25.29
C ALA A 277 -6.57 -25.74 25.78
N ARG A 278 -6.19 -26.86 25.18
CA ARG A 278 -4.93 -27.58 25.44
C ARG A 278 -3.89 -27.36 24.34
N SER A 279 -4.08 -26.41 23.42
CA SER A 279 -3.10 -26.16 22.37
C SER A 279 -1.74 -25.82 22.97
N PRO A 280 -0.66 -26.48 22.51
CA PRO A 280 0.67 -26.20 22.99
C PRO A 280 1.10 -24.81 22.52
N LEU A 281 1.73 -24.05 23.41
CA LEU A 281 2.40 -22.80 23.06
C LEU A 281 3.53 -23.10 22.08
N LEU A 282 3.46 -22.50 20.90
CA LEU A 282 4.53 -22.53 19.90
C LEU A 282 5.42 -21.30 20.10
N ASP A 283 6.26 -21.34 21.14
CA ASP A 283 7.38 -20.39 21.28
C ASP A 283 8.50 -20.81 20.32
N ALA A 284 8.25 -20.61 19.02
CA ALA A 284 9.11 -21.03 17.94
C ALA A 284 9.16 -19.98 16.83
N THR A 285 10.34 -19.82 16.22
CA THR A 285 10.52 -18.97 15.05
C THR A 285 10.21 -19.78 13.78
N VAL A 286 9.06 -19.51 13.17
CA VAL A 286 8.61 -20.20 11.95
C VAL A 286 8.90 -19.35 10.72
N LEU A 287 9.81 -19.82 9.87
CA LEU A 287 10.13 -19.18 8.60
C LEU A 287 9.28 -19.79 7.48
N ILE A 288 8.40 -18.99 6.89
CA ILE A 288 7.47 -19.40 5.84
C ILE A 288 7.79 -18.64 4.55
N ILE A 289 7.77 -19.35 3.43
CA ILE A 289 7.98 -18.79 2.10
C ILE A 289 6.85 -19.28 1.19
N GLY A 290 6.32 -18.39 0.34
CA GLY A 290 5.24 -18.75 -0.60
C GLY A 290 3.83 -18.63 -0.01
N ALA A 291 3.62 -17.72 0.94
CA ALA A 291 2.32 -17.52 1.59
C ALA A 291 1.39 -16.53 0.86
N GLY A 292 1.26 -16.58 -0.48
CA GLY A 292 0.34 -15.67 -1.19
C GLY A 292 -1.11 -15.70 -0.64
N PRO A 293 -1.94 -14.66 -0.84
CA PRO A 293 -3.22 -14.49 -0.12
C PRO A 293 -4.19 -15.67 -0.12
N THR A 294 -4.21 -16.48 -1.19
CA THR A 294 -5.07 -17.67 -1.34
C THR A 294 -4.33 -19.00 -1.13
N SER A 295 -3.13 -18.96 -0.56
CA SER A 295 -2.28 -20.13 -0.40
C SER A 295 -2.50 -20.87 0.92
N ILE A 296 -2.14 -22.15 0.94
CA ILE A 296 -2.06 -22.95 2.18
C ILE A 296 -1.16 -22.27 3.21
N ALA A 297 -0.03 -21.72 2.76
CA ALA A 297 0.92 -21.06 3.64
C ALA A 297 0.35 -19.79 4.29
N ALA A 298 -0.55 -19.04 3.63
CA ALA A 298 -1.24 -17.92 4.25
C ALA A 298 -2.14 -18.39 5.40
N CYS A 299 -2.94 -19.45 5.19
CA CYS A 299 -3.74 -20.04 6.26
C CYS A 299 -2.89 -20.62 7.41
N ILE A 300 -1.67 -21.10 7.14
CA ILE A 300 -0.73 -21.50 8.20
C ILE A 300 -0.28 -20.27 9.00
N VAL A 301 0.03 -19.15 8.34
CA VAL A 301 0.38 -17.90 9.03
C VAL A 301 -0.77 -17.45 9.93
N GLU A 302 -2.01 -17.44 9.43
CA GLU A 302 -3.22 -17.12 10.21
C GLU A 302 -3.29 -17.94 11.50
N LEU A 303 -3.18 -19.26 11.37
CA LEU A 303 -3.19 -20.18 12.51
C LEU A 303 -2.06 -19.85 13.50
N LEU A 304 -0.83 -19.73 13.04
CA LEU A 304 0.33 -19.46 13.89
C LEU A 304 0.20 -18.12 14.65
N LEU A 305 -0.39 -17.10 14.03
CA LEU A 305 -0.67 -15.83 14.71
C LEU A 305 -1.70 -16.00 15.83
N THR A 306 -2.74 -16.83 15.63
CA THR A 306 -3.68 -17.17 16.71
C THR A 306 -3.05 -17.98 17.84
N LEU A 307 -1.95 -18.70 17.55
CA LEU A 307 -1.19 -19.49 18.53
C LEU A 307 -0.09 -18.69 19.24
N GLY A 308 0.10 -17.41 18.92
CA GLY A 308 1.12 -16.57 19.56
C GLY A 308 2.54 -16.78 19.04
N SER A 309 2.71 -17.37 17.85
CA SER A 309 4.03 -17.70 17.30
C SER A 309 4.79 -16.49 16.75
N PHE A 310 6.11 -16.63 16.64
CA PHE A 310 6.98 -15.68 15.93
C PHE A 310 7.15 -16.13 14.48
N VAL A 311 6.44 -15.47 13.56
CA VAL A 311 6.40 -15.84 12.14
C VAL A 311 7.29 -14.91 11.33
N VAL A 312 8.28 -15.46 10.64
CA VAL A 312 9.05 -14.75 9.60
C VAL A 312 8.50 -15.16 8.25
N LEU A 313 7.92 -14.20 7.54
CA LEU A 313 7.27 -14.41 6.27
C LEU A 313 8.02 -13.71 5.13
N ALA A 314 8.48 -14.52 4.19
CA ALA A 314 9.23 -14.08 3.04
C ALA A 314 8.33 -14.04 1.79
N THR A 315 8.19 -12.86 1.18
CA THR A 315 7.36 -12.64 0.00
C THR A 315 8.18 -12.08 -1.17
N ARG A 316 7.84 -12.46 -2.40
CA ARG A 316 8.47 -11.93 -3.62
C ARG A 316 7.95 -10.53 -3.97
N GLU A 317 6.73 -10.22 -3.56
CA GLU A 317 6.03 -8.95 -3.82
C GLU A 317 5.89 -8.20 -2.50
N MET A 318 6.29 -6.93 -2.52
CA MET A 318 6.29 -6.04 -1.33
C MET A 318 5.65 -4.70 -1.72
N ASP A 319 4.51 -4.78 -2.38
CA ASP A 319 3.67 -3.65 -2.73
C ASP A 319 2.75 -3.24 -1.57
N PHE A 320 1.89 -2.25 -1.79
CA PHE A 320 0.93 -1.80 -0.78
C PHE A 320 -0.11 -2.87 -0.45
N GLU A 321 -0.68 -3.53 -1.46
CA GLU A 321 -1.72 -4.55 -1.30
C GLU A 321 -1.24 -5.73 -0.45
N THR A 322 -0.04 -6.24 -0.71
CA THR A 322 0.56 -7.33 0.07
C THR A 322 0.77 -6.92 1.52
N ARG A 323 1.26 -5.69 1.77
CA ARG A 323 1.46 -5.17 3.13
C ARG A 323 0.14 -4.99 3.86
N GLN A 324 -0.87 -4.44 3.19
CA GLN A 324 -2.22 -4.25 3.74
C GLN A 324 -2.87 -5.59 4.11
N PHE A 325 -2.75 -6.59 3.23
CA PHE A 325 -3.25 -7.95 3.48
C PHE A 325 -2.68 -8.54 4.77
N TYR A 326 -1.35 -8.54 4.95
CA TYR A 326 -0.73 -9.09 6.16
C TYR A 326 -0.91 -8.21 7.40
N SER A 327 -0.99 -6.89 7.24
CA SER A 327 -1.33 -5.98 8.33
C SER A 327 -2.74 -6.30 8.85
N ALA A 328 -3.72 -6.44 7.95
CA ALA A 328 -5.09 -6.79 8.31
C ALA A 328 -5.16 -8.19 8.95
N MET A 329 -4.45 -9.18 8.39
CA MET A 329 -4.33 -10.51 8.98
C MET A 329 -3.79 -10.47 10.42
N TYR A 330 -2.71 -9.71 10.65
CA TYR A 330 -2.13 -9.55 11.98
C TYR A 330 -3.11 -8.85 12.94
N THR A 331 -3.66 -7.70 12.54
CA THR A 331 -4.66 -6.95 13.32
C THR A 331 -5.84 -7.84 13.73
N ASN A 332 -6.30 -8.70 12.81
CA ASN A 332 -7.50 -9.49 13.04
C ASN A 332 -7.28 -10.72 13.91
N LEU A 333 -6.11 -11.35 13.83
CA LEU A 333 -5.91 -12.71 14.34
C LEU A 333 -4.86 -12.83 15.45
N SER A 334 -3.96 -11.85 15.60
CA SER A 334 -2.77 -11.99 16.46
C SER A 334 -3.09 -12.19 17.94
N ALA A 335 -2.58 -13.27 18.52
CA ALA A 335 -2.52 -13.45 19.97
C ALA A 335 -1.47 -12.52 20.61
N PRO A 336 -1.49 -12.28 21.93
CA PRO A 336 -0.67 -11.25 22.56
C PRO A 336 0.85 -11.44 22.39
N ALA A 337 1.32 -12.68 22.25
CA ALA A 337 2.73 -13.01 22.03
C ALA A 337 3.12 -13.07 20.54
N ALA A 338 2.15 -12.97 19.61
CA ALA A 338 2.40 -13.14 18.19
C ALA A 338 3.21 -11.98 17.61
N THR A 339 4.17 -12.31 16.76
CA THR A 339 4.92 -11.35 15.95
C THR A 339 4.96 -11.83 14.51
N LEU A 340 4.65 -10.94 13.56
CA LEU A 340 4.80 -11.19 12.14
C LEU A 340 5.91 -10.31 11.57
N VAL A 341 6.97 -10.92 11.03
CA VAL A 341 8.04 -10.24 10.31
C VAL A 341 7.87 -10.49 8.82
N LEU A 342 7.44 -9.48 8.08
CA LEU A 342 7.25 -9.53 6.64
C LEU A 342 8.47 -8.93 5.92
N LEU A 343 9.11 -9.68 5.02
CA LEU A 343 10.32 -9.24 4.30
C LEU A 343 10.30 -9.60 2.82
N PRO A 344 10.95 -8.80 1.95
CA PRO A 344 11.07 -9.13 0.54
C PRO A 344 12.13 -10.22 0.36
N PHE A 345 11.87 -11.17 -0.53
CA PHE A 345 12.74 -12.30 -0.75
C PHE A 345 12.47 -12.94 -2.10
N ASN A 346 13.54 -13.24 -2.84
CA ASN A 346 13.44 -14.06 -4.04
C ASN A 346 14.14 -15.40 -3.85
N GLN A 347 13.36 -16.48 -3.72
CA GLN A 347 13.92 -17.83 -3.61
C GLN A 347 14.72 -18.25 -4.86
N GLY A 348 14.58 -17.59 -6.02
CA GLY A 348 15.43 -17.82 -7.20
C GLY A 348 16.86 -17.28 -7.04
N SER A 349 17.06 -16.29 -6.17
CA SER A 349 18.35 -15.68 -5.85
C SER A 349 19.08 -16.48 -4.76
N HIS A 350 20.26 -17.02 -5.09
CA HIS A 350 21.11 -17.67 -4.10
C HIS A 350 21.62 -16.68 -3.02
N LYS A 351 21.81 -15.41 -3.41
CA LYS A 351 22.28 -14.34 -2.51
C LYS A 351 21.23 -14.02 -1.44
N ASP A 352 19.95 -14.03 -1.82
CA ASP A 352 18.84 -13.73 -0.91
C ASP A 352 18.75 -14.77 0.20
N ILE A 353 18.95 -16.05 -0.12
CA ILE A 353 18.91 -17.15 0.86
C ILE A 353 19.90 -16.90 1.99
N SER A 354 21.15 -16.60 1.64
CA SER A 354 22.20 -16.34 2.62
C SER A 354 21.89 -15.07 3.42
N SER A 355 21.42 -14.01 2.75
CA SER A 355 21.10 -12.73 3.39
C SER A 355 19.93 -12.83 4.36
N LEU A 356 18.89 -13.60 4.02
CA LEU A 356 17.73 -13.85 4.88
C LEU A 356 18.13 -14.65 6.12
N VAL A 357 18.86 -15.75 5.94
CA VAL A 357 19.34 -16.59 7.06
C VAL A 357 20.22 -15.77 8.00
N GLU A 358 21.11 -14.94 7.46
CA GLU A 358 21.94 -14.04 8.26
C GLU A 358 21.08 -13.00 9.01
N TYR A 359 20.10 -12.39 8.33
CA TYR A 359 19.22 -11.39 8.95
C TYR A 359 18.44 -11.96 10.14
N VAL A 360 17.81 -13.12 10.00
CA VAL A 360 17.05 -13.74 11.09
C VAL A 360 17.97 -14.05 12.28
N ASN A 361 19.12 -14.69 12.01
CA ASN A 361 20.04 -15.12 13.07
C ASN A 361 20.77 -13.96 13.75
N VAL A 362 21.19 -12.94 13.00
CA VAL A 362 22.07 -11.86 13.49
C VAL A 362 21.30 -10.58 13.83
N LYS A 363 20.38 -10.15 12.95
CA LYS A 363 19.65 -8.89 13.12
C LYS A 363 18.42 -9.05 14.01
N LEU A 364 17.63 -10.10 13.81
CA LEU A 364 16.51 -10.41 14.71
C LEU A 364 16.99 -11.12 15.99
N GLY A 365 18.19 -11.70 15.97
CA GLY A 365 18.76 -12.41 17.11
C GLY A 365 18.00 -13.70 17.45
N ARG A 366 17.36 -14.34 16.47
CA ARG A 366 16.53 -15.53 16.65
C ARG A 366 17.02 -16.69 15.79
N GLU A 367 16.89 -17.91 16.31
CA GLU A 367 17.14 -19.13 15.55
C GLU A 367 15.88 -19.58 14.81
N ILE A 368 16.04 -20.11 13.59
CA ILE A 368 14.93 -20.71 12.86
C ILE A 368 14.61 -22.08 13.46
N ASP A 369 13.38 -22.25 13.94
CA ASP A 369 12.87 -23.52 14.48
C ASP A 369 12.21 -24.38 13.40
N HIS A 370 11.42 -23.75 12.55
CA HIS A 370 10.68 -24.42 11.49
C HIS A 370 10.88 -23.68 10.18
N LEU A 371 11.18 -24.41 9.10
CA LEU A 371 11.24 -23.88 7.74
C LEU A 371 10.14 -24.52 6.90
N LEU A 372 9.28 -23.70 6.30
CA LEU A 372 8.25 -24.10 5.34
C LEU A 372 8.58 -23.45 3.97
N PRO A 373 9.40 -24.11 3.12
CA PRO A 373 9.83 -23.57 1.83
C PRO A 373 8.78 -23.85 0.76
N PHE A 374 7.61 -23.22 0.86
CA PHE A 374 6.45 -23.48 -0.01
C PHE A 374 6.44 -22.61 -1.28
N ALA A 375 7.52 -21.88 -1.57
CA ALA A 375 7.65 -21.14 -2.83
C ALA A 375 7.55 -22.10 -4.03
N ALA A 376 6.67 -21.75 -4.96
CA ALA A 376 6.47 -22.49 -6.20
C ALA A 376 6.26 -21.51 -7.36
N VAL A 377 6.58 -21.97 -8.57
CA VAL A 377 6.31 -21.27 -9.83
C VAL A 377 5.33 -22.14 -10.59
N SER A 378 4.20 -21.58 -11.03
CA SER A 378 3.22 -22.33 -11.82
C SER A 378 3.79 -22.72 -13.18
N GLN A 379 3.61 -23.98 -13.56
CA GLN A 379 4.10 -24.60 -14.81
C GLN A 379 2.96 -25.25 -15.60
N ASN A 380 1.73 -24.80 -15.38
CA ASN A 380 0.56 -25.35 -16.05
C ASN A 380 0.72 -25.25 -17.58
N ASP A 381 0.24 -26.27 -18.28
CA ASP A 381 0.20 -26.36 -19.75
C ASP A 381 1.59 -26.49 -20.42
N HIS A 382 2.66 -26.81 -19.68
CA HIS A 382 4.00 -27.04 -20.26
C HIS A 382 4.25 -28.54 -20.45
N THR A 383 4.34 -28.98 -21.71
CA THR A 383 4.74 -30.35 -22.05
C THR A 383 6.27 -30.51 -22.05
N LEU A 384 6.75 -31.74 -22.26
CA LEU A 384 8.19 -32.03 -22.36
C LEU A 384 8.89 -31.26 -23.50
N GLU A 385 8.18 -30.96 -24.58
CA GLU A 385 8.74 -30.23 -25.74
C GLU A 385 8.79 -28.71 -25.52
N GLU A 386 8.07 -28.22 -24.50
CA GLU A 386 7.90 -26.79 -24.19
C GLU A 386 8.68 -26.39 -22.92
N LEU A 387 9.64 -27.21 -22.49
CA LEU A 387 10.52 -26.85 -21.39
C LEU A 387 11.42 -25.67 -21.79
N ASP A 388 11.35 -24.62 -20.99
CA ASP A 388 11.91 -23.31 -21.31
C ASP A 388 12.57 -22.65 -20.09
N SER A 389 12.94 -21.38 -20.25
CA SER A 389 13.53 -20.53 -19.20
C SER A 389 12.71 -20.51 -17.90
N LYS A 390 11.37 -20.52 -18.01
CA LYS A 390 10.46 -20.54 -16.86
C LYS A 390 10.52 -21.86 -16.12
N SER A 391 10.59 -22.96 -16.87
CA SER A 391 10.73 -24.32 -16.34
C SER A 391 12.03 -24.48 -15.55
N GLU A 392 13.14 -23.97 -16.08
CA GLU A 392 14.42 -23.95 -15.38
C GLU A 392 14.41 -23.08 -14.11
N LEU A 393 13.73 -21.93 -14.16
CA LEU A 393 13.55 -21.08 -12.98
C LEU A 393 12.74 -21.82 -11.91
N ALA A 394 11.67 -22.52 -12.30
CA ALA A 394 10.85 -23.32 -11.42
C ALA A 394 11.67 -24.43 -10.74
N LEU A 395 12.51 -25.15 -11.51
CA LEU A 395 13.46 -26.14 -10.99
C LEU A 395 14.43 -25.52 -9.98
N ARG A 396 14.96 -24.33 -10.29
CA ARG A 396 15.86 -23.62 -9.39
C ARG A 396 15.18 -23.25 -8.08
N VAL A 397 13.98 -22.69 -8.13
CA VAL A 397 13.22 -22.26 -6.94
C VAL A 397 12.81 -23.45 -6.08
N MET A 398 12.13 -24.44 -6.67
CA MET A 398 11.46 -25.52 -5.93
C MET A 398 12.42 -26.61 -5.45
N LEU A 399 13.53 -26.84 -6.17
CA LEU A 399 14.50 -27.87 -5.83
C LEU A 399 15.85 -27.26 -5.41
N THR A 400 16.63 -26.73 -6.36
CA THR A 400 18.03 -26.38 -6.12
C THR A 400 18.21 -25.39 -4.97
N ASN A 401 17.40 -24.33 -4.94
CA ASN A 401 17.50 -23.30 -3.92
C ASN A 401 16.80 -23.70 -2.62
N THR A 402 15.81 -24.60 -2.63
CA THR A 402 15.31 -25.25 -1.41
C THR A 402 16.44 -26.01 -0.70
N LEU A 403 17.26 -26.77 -1.45
CA LEU A 403 18.44 -27.46 -0.90
C LEU A 403 19.48 -26.49 -0.37
N ARG A 404 19.77 -25.41 -1.11
CA ARG A 404 20.70 -24.36 -0.65
C ARG A 404 20.20 -23.67 0.60
N PHE A 405 18.88 -23.50 0.76
CA PHE A 405 18.29 -22.94 1.97
C PHE A 405 18.56 -23.82 3.19
N ILE A 406 18.28 -25.12 3.07
CA ILE A 406 18.57 -26.10 4.12
C ILE A 406 20.07 -26.08 4.46
N GLY A 407 20.93 -26.09 3.43
CA GLY A 407 22.38 -26.02 3.58
C GLY A 407 22.86 -24.73 4.26
N ALA A 408 22.24 -23.58 3.93
CA ALA A 408 22.58 -22.29 4.54
C ALA A 408 22.24 -22.26 6.04
N ILE A 409 21.09 -22.81 6.45
CA ILE A 409 20.71 -22.93 7.86
C ILE A 409 21.69 -23.86 8.60
N ALA A 410 21.96 -25.05 8.05
CA ALA A 410 22.91 -26.00 8.63
C ALA A 410 24.32 -25.39 8.77
N SER A 411 24.79 -24.69 7.74
CA SER A 411 26.08 -24.00 7.73
C SER A 411 26.14 -22.86 8.76
N SER A 412 25.09 -22.04 8.86
CA SER A 412 24.97 -20.97 9.85
C SER A 412 25.06 -21.51 11.28
N LYS A 413 24.30 -22.56 11.60
CA LYS A 413 24.34 -23.21 12.92
C LYS A 413 25.72 -23.79 13.23
N ARG A 414 26.31 -24.52 12.28
CA ARG A 414 27.65 -25.11 12.44
C ARG A 414 28.72 -24.06 12.68
N THR A 415 28.72 -22.97 11.91
CA THR A 415 29.70 -21.87 12.02
C THR A 415 29.61 -21.16 13.36
N ARG A 416 28.40 -21.08 13.94
CA ARG A 416 28.14 -20.46 15.24
C ARG A 416 28.19 -21.44 16.42
N GLY A 417 28.55 -22.71 16.18
CA GLY A 417 28.69 -23.73 17.23
C GLY A 417 27.37 -24.19 17.86
N ILE A 418 26.24 -24.04 17.17
CA ILE A 418 24.91 -24.42 17.66
C ILE A 418 24.66 -25.91 17.37
N ILE A 419 24.57 -26.71 18.42
CA ILE A 419 24.42 -28.18 18.33
C ILE A 419 23.17 -28.73 19.04
N ASN A 420 22.50 -27.91 19.84
CA ASN A 420 21.33 -28.29 20.66
C ASN A 420 20.02 -27.64 20.18
N HIS A 421 20.01 -27.09 18.96
CA HIS A 421 18.85 -26.43 18.39
C HIS A 421 18.67 -26.84 16.93
N VAL A 422 17.82 -27.84 16.70
CA VAL A 422 17.55 -28.38 15.37
C VAL A 422 16.39 -27.63 14.70
N THR A 423 16.58 -27.26 13.44
CA THR A 423 15.50 -26.73 12.60
C THR A 423 14.73 -27.89 11.96
N GLN A 424 13.41 -27.91 12.08
CA GLN A 424 12.55 -28.85 11.37
C GLN A 424 12.14 -28.25 10.01
N VAL A 425 12.39 -28.96 8.92
CA VAL A 425 12.01 -28.53 7.57
C VAL A 425 10.78 -29.31 7.12
N ILE A 426 9.68 -28.62 6.88
CA ILE A 426 8.46 -29.20 6.32
C ILE A 426 8.58 -29.16 4.79
N LEU A 427 8.97 -30.28 4.17
CA LEU A 427 9.13 -30.34 2.72
C LEU A 427 7.79 -30.55 2.02
N PRO A 428 7.36 -29.64 1.12
CA PRO A 428 6.13 -29.81 0.36
C PRO A 428 6.36 -30.80 -0.79
N LEU A 429 5.97 -32.05 -0.58
CA LEU A 429 5.97 -33.14 -1.57
C LEU A 429 4.60 -33.24 -2.26
N SER A 430 4.56 -34.03 -3.33
CA SER A 430 3.37 -34.19 -4.18
C SER A 430 3.07 -35.66 -4.42
N PRO A 431 1.79 -36.08 -4.46
CA PRO A 431 1.40 -37.41 -4.94
C PRO A 431 1.49 -37.53 -6.47
N ASN A 432 1.50 -36.40 -7.18
CA ASN A 432 1.71 -36.36 -8.62
C ASN A 432 3.21 -36.48 -8.94
N HIS A 433 3.56 -37.57 -9.62
CA HIS A 433 4.87 -37.88 -10.20
C HIS A 433 4.78 -37.93 -11.75
N GLY A 434 4.00 -37.00 -12.34
CA GLY A 434 3.79 -36.89 -13.79
C GLY A 434 2.52 -37.57 -14.31
N GLN A 435 1.62 -38.04 -13.43
CA GLN A 435 0.35 -38.64 -13.85
C GLN A 435 -0.66 -37.61 -14.38
N PHE A 436 -0.56 -36.35 -13.93
CA PHE A 436 -1.42 -35.27 -14.45
C PHE A 436 -1.00 -34.88 -15.88
N GLY A 437 0.32 -34.78 -16.13
CA GLY A 437 0.91 -34.29 -17.37
C GLY A 437 0.73 -32.78 -17.56
N GLN A 438 1.55 -32.18 -18.44
CA GLN A 438 1.58 -30.73 -18.72
C GLN A 438 1.91 -29.87 -17.48
N ASP A 439 2.78 -30.39 -16.62
CA ASP A 439 3.21 -29.78 -15.35
C ASP A 439 4.68 -29.32 -15.38
N GLY A 440 5.27 -29.20 -16.57
CA GLY A 440 6.67 -28.79 -16.76
C GLY A 440 7.63 -29.67 -15.95
N LEU A 441 8.50 -29.04 -15.15
CA LEU A 441 9.44 -29.74 -14.25
C LEU A 441 8.92 -29.94 -12.80
N TYR A 442 7.62 -29.77 -12.56
CA TYR A 442 7.06 -29.84 -11.22
C TYR A 442 7.23 -31.23 -10.59
N ALA A 443 6.87 -32.29 -11.31
CA ALA A 443 6.95 -33.66 -10.82
C ALA A 443 8.38 -34.06 -10.45
N GLU A 444 9.35 -33.73 -11.32
CA GLU A 444 10.78 -33.95 -11.13
C GLU A 444 11.28 -33.25 -9.87
N CYS A 445 10.87 -32.00 -9.64
CA CYS A 445 11.23 -31.25 -8.44
C CYS A 445 10.73 -31.95 -7.17
N LYS A 446 9.44 -32.31 -7.14
CA LYS A 446 8.79 -32.89 -5.95
C LYS A 446 9.32 -34.29 -5.64
N LEU A 447 9.60 -35.08 -6.66
CA LEU A 447 10.22 -36.39 -6.49
C LEU A 447 11.68 -36.27 -6.02
N ALA A 448 12.46 -35.35 -6.58
CA ALA A 448 13.84 -35.12 -6.19
C ALA A 448 13.99 -34.64 -4.73
N LEU A 449 13.01 -33.89 -4.20
CA LEU A 449 13.00 -33.50 -2.78
C LEU A 449 12.92 -34.70 -1.82
N GLN A 450 12.34 -35.83 -2.24
CA GLN A 450 12.32 -37.05 -1.41
C GLN A 450 13.73 -37.60 -1.16
N ALA A 451 14.67 -37.38 -2.09
CA ALA A 451 16.06 -37.82 -1.91
C ALA A 451 16.76 -37.12 -0.73
N VAL A 452 16.33 -35.90 -0.37
CA VAL A 452 16.87 -35.14 0.77
C VAL A 452 16.63 -35.86 2.09
N MET A 453 15.48 -36.54 2.20
CA MET A 453 15.14 -37.29 3.40
C MET A 453 16.12 -38.44 3.65
N ARG A 454 16.64 -39.05 2.57
CA ARG A 454 17.70 -40.07 2.68
C ARG A 454 19.06 -39.46 2.98
N LYS A 455 19.36 -38.28 2.42
CA LYS A 455 20.61 -37.56 2.67
C LYS A 455 20.83 -37.22 4.14
N TRP A 456 19.74 -37.09 4.91
CA TRP A 456 19.82 -36.91 6.36
C TRP A 456 20.64 -38.01 7.06
N PHE A 457 20.56 -39.25 6.57
CA PHE A 457 21.33 -40.38 7.13
C PHE A 457 22.75 -40.47 6.57
N SER A 458 22.97 -40.07 5.32
CA SER A 458 24.26 -40.25 4.64
C SER A 458 25.21 -39.06 4.75
N GLU A 459 24.73 -37.88 5.16
CA GLU A 459 25.49 -36.63 5.23
C GLU A 459 25.53 -36.05 6.67
N SER A 460 26.43 -35.09 6.93
CA SER A 460 26.77 -34.62 8.29
C SER A 460 26.02 -33.36 8.77
N TRP A 461 24.72 -33.26 8.48
CA TRP A 461 23.87 -32.11 8.87
C TRP A 461 22.65 -32.46 9.73
N SER A 462 22.44 -33.75 10.03
CA SER A 462 21.33 -34.26 10.84
C SER A 462 21.25 -33.70 12.26
N ASN A 463 22.38 -33.26 12.82
CA ASN A 463 22.46 -32.61 14.13
C ASN A 463 22.03 -31.13 14.12
N THR A 464 21.80 -30.53 12.95
CA THR A 464 21.40 -29.13 12.80
C THR A 464 20.02 -28.96 12.19
N VAL A 465 19.62 -29.91 11.32
CA VAL A 465 18.36 -29.87 10.59
C VAL A 465 17.73 -31.27 10.58
N THR A 466 16.42 -31.33 10.78
CA THR A 466 15.59 -32.51 10.53
C THR A 466 14.57 -32.23 9.42
N VAL A 467 14.07 -33.28 8.78
CA VAL A 467 13.18 -33.21 7.63
C VAL A 467 11.88 -33.96 7.90
N CYS A 468 10.77 -33.27 7.73
CA CYS A 468 9.43 -33.83 7.69
C CYS A 468 8.85 -33.61 6.29
N GLY A 469 8.81 -34.65 5.47
CA GLY A 469 8.20 -34.60 4.15
C GLY A 469 6.69 -34.70 4.26
N VAL A 470 5.95 -33.83 3.56
CA VAL A 470 4.49 -33.86 3.54
C VAL A 470 4.01 -34.04 2.12
N ILE A 471 3.38 -35.18 1.82
CA ILE A 471 2.73 -35.44 0.54
C ILE A 471 1.37 -34.74 0.55
N ILE A 472 1.32 -33.53 0.00
CA ILE A 472 0.14 -32.67 0.04
C ILE A 472 -0.90 -33.16 -0.97
N GLY A 473 -2.10 -33.46 -0.49
CA GLY A 473 -3.24 -33.87 -1.31
C GLY A 473 -3.89 -32.74 -2.09
N TRP A 474 -4.98 -33.08 -2.78
CA TRP A 474 -5.76 -32.11 -3.53
C TRP A 474 -6.34 -31.03 -2.60
N THR A 475 -5.90 -29.78 -2.82
CA THR A 475 -6.29 -28.66 -1.96
C THR A 475 -7.03 -27.59 -2.76
N ARG A 476 -8.33 -27.45 -2.47
CA ARG A 476 -9.28 -26.55 -3.13
C ARG A 476 -9.05 -25.09 -2.73
N GLY A 477 -9.43 -24.17 -3.62
CA GLY A 477 -9.39 -22.72 -3.36
C GLY A 477 -7.99 -22.10 -3.42
N THR A 478 -6.97 -22.88 -3.80
CA THR A 478 -5.64 -22.36 -4.03
C THR A 478 -5.55 -21.71 -5.41
N GLY A 479 -4.92 -20.53 -5.51
CA GLY A 479 -4.75 -19.82 -6.80
C GLY A 479 -4.08 -20.65 -7.91
N LEU A 480 -3.35 -21.72 -7.55
CA LEU A 480 -2.69 -22.64 -8.49
C LEU A 480 -3.65 -23.62 -9.18
N MET A 481 -4.78 -23.97 -8.53
CA MET A 481 -5.65 -25.07 -8.93
C MET A 481 -7.10 -24.63 -9.22
N VAL A 482 -7.38 -23.34 -9.43
CA VAL A 482 -8.73 -22.81 -9.67
C VAL A 482 -9.48 -23.56 -10.78
N ALA A 483 -8.81 -23.90 -11.88
CA ALA A 483 -9.40 -24.68 -12.97
C ALA A 483 -9.76 -26.13 -12.58
N SER A 484 -9.11 -26.65 -11.55
CA SER A 484 -9.29 -28.01 -11.01
C SER A 484 -10.34 -28.04 -9.90
N ASP A 485 -10.65 -26.92 -9.24
CA ASP A 485 -11.70 -26.87 -8.20
C ASP A 485 -13.07 -27.32 -8.73
N ALA A 486 -13.37 -27.00 -9.99
CA ALA A 486 -14.62 -27.39 -10.67
C ALA A 486 -14.83 -28.92 -10.80
N ILE A 487 -13.77 -29.71 -10.67
CA ILE A 487 -13.82 -31.18 -10.75
C ILE A 487 -13.56 -31.87 -9.41
N ALA A 488 -13.34 -31.12 -8.33
CA ALA A 488 -13.03 -31.69 -7.02
C ALA A 488 -14.13 -32.65 -6.52
N GLN A 489 -15.41 -32.27 -6.68
CA GLN A 489 -16.55 -33.11 -6.30
C GLN A 489 -16.53 -34.47 -7.03
N HIS A 490 -16.20 -34.48 -8.33
CA HIS A 490 -16.13 -35.71 -9.12
C HIS A 490 -15.00 -36.65 -8.65
N ILE A 491 -13.92 -36.08 -8.10
CA ILE A 491 -12.83 -36.84 -7.48
C ILE A 491 -13.26 -37.40 -6.12
N GLU A 492 -14.05 -36.65 -5.35
CA GLU A 492 -14.58 -37.14 -4.07
C GLU A 492 -15.55 -38.32 -4.26
N ASP A 493 -16.31 -38.32 -5.34
CA ASP A 493 -17.20 -39.44 -5.71
C ASP A 493 -16.43 -40.75 -5.97
N GLN A 494 -15.12 -40.70 -6.22
CA GLN A 494 -14.24 -41.88 -6.34
C GLN A 494 -13.71 -42.38 -4.99
N GLY A 495 -14.16 -41.80 -3.86
CA GLY A 495 -13.77 -42.20 -2.51
C GLY A 495 -12.49 -41.52 -1.98
N VAL A 496 -12.01 -40.48 -2.68
CA VAL A 496 -10.88 -39.63 -2.21
C VAL A 496 -11.43 -38.45 -1.42
N LYS A 497 -10.69 -37.96 -0.43
CA LYS A 497 -11.01 -36.70 0.24
C LYS A 497 -10.19 -35.56 -0.33
N THR A 498 -10.84 -34.47 -0.75
CA THR A 498 -10.15 -33.20 -1.02
C THR A 498 -10.18 -32.32 0.23
N PHE A 499 -9.27 -31.34 0.31
CA PHE A 499 -9.13 -30.47 1.47
C PHE A 499 -9.34 -29.01 1.05
N ALA A 500 -9.95 -28.20 1.90
CA ALA A 500 -9.82 -26.75 1.81
C ALA A 500 -8.40 -26.31 2.21
N ALA A 501 -7.96 -25.13 1.76
CA ALA A 501 -6.66 -24.57 2.13
C ALA A 501 -6.47 -24.47 3.66
N SER A 502 -7.54 -24.09 4.38
CA SER A 502 -7.56 -24.03 5.85
C SER A 502 -7.44 -25.41 6.52
N GLU A 503 -8.07 -26.44 5.96
CA GLU A 503 -7.96 -27.82 6.47
C GLU A 503 -6.54 -28.36 6.30
N MET A 504 -5.95 -28.17 5.12
CA MET A 504 -4.57 -28.58 4.86
C MET A 504 -3.56 -27.80 5.73
N ALA A 505 -3.80 -26.50 5.92
CA ALA A 505 -3.00 -25.68 6.82
C ALA A 505 -3.05 -26.20 8.26
N HIS A 506 -4.23 -26.59 8.76
CA HIS A 506 -4.40 -27.16 10.10
C HIS A 506 -3.65 -28.48 10.29
N LEU A 507 -3.66 -29.35 9.27
CA LEU A 507 -2.89 -30.60 9.28
C LEU A 507 -1.38 -30.34 9.33
N ILE A 508 -0.89 -29.41 8.49
CA ILE A 508 0.54 -29.06 8.42
C ILE A 508 1.00 -28.35 9.70
N ALA A 509 0.21 -27.42 10.24
CA ALA A 509 0.52 -26.74 11.50
C ALA A 509 0.60 -27.73 12.68
N GLY A 510 -0.18 -28.82 12.64
CA GLY A 510 -0.07 -29.93 13.59
C GLY A 510 1.30 -30.62 13.63
N LEU A 511 2.08 -30.55 12.55
CA LEU A 511 3.44 -31.11 12.49
C LEU A 511 4.48 -30.24 13.20
N LEU A 512 4.15 -28.97 13.48
CA LEU A 512 5.03 -28.02 14.16
C LEU A 512 5.01 -28.17 15.68
N VAL A 513 4.01 -28.89 16.21
CA VAL A 513 3.84 -29.16 17.65
C VAL A 513 5.11 -29.83 18.22
N PRO A 514 5.56 -29.45 19.44
CA PRO A 514 6.81 -29.97 20.02
C PRO A 514 6.97 -31.49 19.98
N CYS A 515 5.93 -32.27 20.28
CA CYS A 515 6.02 -33.74 20.26
C CYS A 515 6.31 -34.32 18.86
N ILE A 516 5.81 -33.68 17.80
CA ILE A 516 6.09 -34.09 16.41
C ILE A 516 7.48 -33.61 15.99
N LYS A 517 7.89 -32.40 16.39
CA LYS A 517 9.26 -31.91 16.19
C LYS A 517 10.27 -32.87 16.82
N GLU A 518 10.05 -33.29 18.06
CA GLU A 518 10.88 -34.27 18.78
C GLU A 518 10.92 -35.62 18.06
N ALA A 519 9.77 -36.13 17.58
CA ALA A 519 9.74 -37.35 16.79
C ALA A 519 10.57 -37.23 15.50
N SER A 520 10.47 -36.10 14.80
CA SER A 520 11.27 -35.84 13.61
C SER A 520 12.77 -35.68 13.90
N PHE A 521 13.15 -35.24 15.11
CA PHE A 521 14.56 -35.17 15.50
C PHE A 521 15.22 -36.55 15.57
N LEU A 522 14.48 -37.60 15.93
CA LEU A 522 15.01 -38.97 16.00
C LEU A 522 15.25 -39.58 14.62
N GLN A 523 14.36 -39.31 13.66
CA GLN A 523 14.45 -39.76 12.29
C GLN A 523 13.55 -38.91 11.37
N PRO A 524 13.88 -38.76 10.08
CA PRO A 524 12.99 -38.14 9.10
C PRO A 524 11.62 -38.81 9.05
N MET A 525 10.58 -37.99 8.92
CA MET A 525 9.18 -38.44 8.87
C MET A 525 8.57 -38.12 7.50
N LEU A 526 7.78 -39.04 6.95
CA LEU A 526 6.99 -38.82 5.73
C LEU A 526 5.50 -38.87 6.08
N CYS A 527 4.80 -37.76 5.90
CA CYS A 527 3.37 -37.63 6.19
C CYS A 527 2.57 -37.68 4.89
N ASP A 528 1.66 -38.64 4.76
CA ASP A 528 0.71 -38.75 3.65
C ASP A 528 -0.58 -38.01 3.99
N PHE A 529 -0.75 -36.81 3.40
CA PHE A 529 -1.95 -35.98 3.48
C PHE A 529 -2.71 -35.98 2.14
N THR A 530 -2.66 -37.08 1.40
CA THR A 530 -3.27 -37.17 0.06
C THR A 530 -4.77 -37.38 0.09
N GLY A 531 -5.35 -37.74 1.24
CA GLY A 531 -6.78 -38.08 1.35
C GLY A 531 -7.15 -39.34 0.58
N GLY A 532 -6.18 -40.20 0.27
CA GLY A 532 -6.37 -41.42 -0.53
C GLY A 532 -6.09 -41.24 -2.04
N LEU A 533 -5.74 -40.04 -2.49
CA LEU A 533 -5.47 -39.77 -3.92
C LEU A 533 -4.35 -40.64 -4.50
N GLY A 534 -3.30 -40.90 -3.73
CA GLY A 534 -2.17 -41.73 -4.17
C GLY A 534 -2.53 -43.21 -4.41
N ALA A 535 -3.69 -43.67 -3.95
CA ALA A 535 -4.17 -45.03 -4.13
C ALA A 535 -5.09 -45.21 -5.36
N LEU A 536 -5.49 -44.12 -6.02
CA LEU A 536 -6.30 -44.20 -7.24
C LEU A 536 -5.43 -44.69 -8.43
N GLY A 537 -5.90 -45.75 -9.11
CA GLY A 537 -5.35 -46.18 -10.39
C GLY A 537 -5.88 -45.33 -11.55
N ASP A 538 -5.00 -45.06 -12.53
CA ASP A 538 -5.29 -44.29 -13.77
C ASP A 538 -5.96 -42.92 -13.55
N LEU A 539 -5.32 -42.08 -12.72
CA LEU A 539 -5.80 -40.74 -12.37
C LEU A 539 -6.09 -39.86 -13.60
N ARG A 540 -5.35 -40.03 -14.69
CA ARG A 540 -5.54 -39.24 -15.92
C ARG A 540 -6.91 -39.49 -16.55
N GLN A 541 -7.31 -40.76 -16.66
CA GLN A 541 -8.61 -41.12 -17.22
C GLN A 541 -9.76 -40.59 -16.36
N ILE A 542 -9.62 -40.66 -15.03
CA ILE A 542 -10.59 -40.13 -14.07
C ILE A 542 -10.75 -38.61 -14.24
N LEU A 543 -9.63 -37.89 -14.37
CA LEU A 543 -9.62 -36.44 -14.58
C LEU A 543 -10.25 -36.04 -15.91
N ASP A 544 -9.93 -36.73 -17.00
CA ASP A 544 -10.48 -36.43 -18.32
C ASP A 544 -11.99 -36.69 -18.37
N HIS A 545 -12.46 -37.76 -17.70
CA HIS A 545 -13.90 -38.02 -17.54
C HIS A 545 -14.59 -36.94 -16.69
N ALA A 546 -14.00 -36.55 -15.55
CA ALA A 546 -14.53 -35.50 -14.69
C ALA A 546 -14.60 -34.14 -15.41
N ARG A 547 -13.57 -33.79 -16.19
CA ARG A 547 -13.54 -32.58 -17.02
C ARG A 547 -14.62 -32.61 -18.11
N ALA A 548 -14.80 -33.74 -18.78
CA ALA A 548 -15.84 -33.90 -19.80
C ALA A 548 -17.25 -33.80 -19.20
N ALA A 549 -17.48 -34.44 -18.03
CA ALA A 549 -18.73 -34.37 -17.29
C ALA A 549 -19.04 -32.93 -16.85
N SER A 550 -18.09 -32.25 -16.22
CA SER A 550 -18.23 -30.85 -15.77
C SER A 550 -18.48 -29.89 -16.94
N ARG A 551 -17.76 -30.03 -18.07
CA ARG A 551 -18.01 -29.24 -19.29
C ARG A 551 -19.41 -29.49 -19.86
N LYS A 552 -19.87 -30.74 -19.87
CA LYS A 552 -21.21 -31.11 -20.33
C LYS A 552 -22.28 -30.51 -19.43
N GLU A 553 -22.12 -30.60 -18.10
CA GLU A 553 -23.06 -30.03 -17.15
C GLU A 553 -23.13 -28.51 -17.25
N LYS A 554 -21.98 -27.83 -17.34
CA LYS A 554 -21.91 -26.38 -17.58
C LYS A 554 -22.61 -26.00 -18.88
N LEU A 555 -22.33 -26.70 -19.98
CA LEU A 555 -22.97 -26.43 -21.27
C LEU A 555 -24.50 -26.63 -21.21
N ILE A 556 -24.97 -27.67 -20.50
CA ILE A 556 -26.40 -27.90 -20.29
C ILE A 556 -27.00 -26.76 -19.47
N ARG A 557 -26.36 -26.35 -18.37
CA ARG A 557 -26.81 -25.24 -17.52
C ARG A 557 -26.85 -23.92 -18.28
N ASP A 558 -25.79 -23.57 -18.99
CA ASP A 558 -25.71 -22.35 -19.81
C ASP A 558 -26.81 -22.35 -20.90
N ARG A 559 -27.09 -23.51 -21.51
CA ARG A 559 -28.20 -23.64 -22.47
C ARG A 559 -29.57 -23.55 -21.81
N LEU A 560 -29.76 -24.17 -20.66
CA LEU A 560 -31.02 -24.08 -19.90
C LEU A 560 -31.26 -22.66 -19.41
N ASP A 561 -30.23 -21.95 -18.95
CA ASP A 561 -30.32 -20.55 -18.53
C ASP A 561 -30.58 -19.63 -19.72
N ALA A 562 -29.91 -19.86 -20.86
CA ALA A 562 -30.19 -19.12 -22.10
C ALA A 562 -31.62 -19.37 -22.59
N GLU A 563 -32.09 -20.62 -22.58
CA GLU A 563 -33.46 -20.97 -22.98
C GLU A 563 -34.48 -20.41 -21.98
N ALA A 564 -34.22 -20.48 -20.68
CA ALA A 564 -35.08 -19.88 -19.65
C ALA A 564 -35.11 -18.36 -19.75
N GLN A 565 -33.99 -17.70 -20.08
CA GLN A 565 -33.97 -16.28 -20.40
C GLN A 565 -34.74 -15.97 -21.68
N ASN A 566 -34.69 -16.84 -22.68
CA ASN A 566 -35.41 -16.67 -23.94
C ASN A 566 -36.93 -16.89 -23.75
N GLU A 567 -37.34 -17.91 -23.00
CA GLU A 567 -38.72 -18.13 -22.56
C GLU A 567 -39.23 -16.97 -21.70
N ARG A 568 -38.40 -16.44 -20.79
CA ARG A 568 -38.71 -15.23 -20.02
C ARG A 568 -38.89 -14.03 -20.95
N ARG A 569 -37.98 -13.78 -21.89
CA ARG A 569 -38.12 -12.71 -22.90
C ARG A 569 -39.39 -12.86 -23.74
N MET A 570 -39.71 -14.08 -24.20
CA MET A 570 -40.93 -14.38 -24.95
C MET A 570 -42.21 -14.21 -24.11
N ARG A 571 -42.16 -14.47 -22.79
CA ARG A 571 -43.26 -14.17 -21.86
C ARG A 571 -43.34 -12.70 -21.45
N GLU A 572 -42.20 -12.01 -21.38
CA GLU A 572 -42.03 -10.59 -21.01
C GLU A 572 -42.26 -9.64 -22.19
N GLU A 573 -42.30 -10.10 -23.44
CA GLU A 573 -42.82 -9.33 -24.58
C GLU A 573 -44.29 -8.89 -24.37
N ALA A 574 -45.01 -9.47 -23.40
CA ALA A 574 -46.32 -9.02 -22.93
C ALA A 574 -46.29 -8.07 -21.72
N ASN A 575 -45.13 -7.84 -21.08
CA ASN A 575 -45.00 -7.06 -19.86
C ASN A 575 -43.69 -6.26 -19.86
N VAL A 576 -43.78 -4.95 -20.12
CA VAL A 576 -42.64 -4.02 -20.16
C VAL A 576 -41.87 -4.12 -18.83
N PRO A 577 -40.56 -4.46 -18.82
CA PRO A 577 -39.80 -4.49 -17.58
C PRO A 577 -39.85 -3.11 -16.92
N PRO A 578 -39.89 -3.05 -15.57
CA PRO A 578 -39.90 -1.77 -14.88
C PRO A 578 -38.70 -0.93 -15.33
N PRO A 579 -38.88 0.39 -15.49
CA PRO A 579 -37.79 1.27 -15.94
C PRO A 579 -36.59 1.13 -15.00
N GLN A 580 -35.43 0.79 -15.55
CA GLN A 580 -34.17 0.81 -14.81
C GLN A 580 -33.73 2.26 -14.63
N TYR A 581 -33.70 2.73 -13.39
CA TYR A 581 -33.19 4.04 -13.05
C TYR A 581 -31.69 3.95 -12.81
N LYS A 582 -30.91 4.83 -13.47
CA LYS A 582 -29.50 5.02 -13.15
C LYS A 582 -29.40 6.01 -11.98
N PRO A 583 -28.61 5.72 -10.93
CA PRO A 583 -28.40 6.67 -9.85
C PRO A 583 -27.72 7.94 -10.40
N ARG A 584 -28.09 9.08 -9.81
CA ARG A 584 -27.49 10.39 -10.07
C ARG A 584 -26.99 10.93 -8.74
N ALA A 585 -25.90 11.69 -8.78
CA ALA A 585 -25.38 12.28 -7.58
C ALA A 585 -26.31 13.37 -7.06
N ASN A 586 -26.47 13.42 -5.74
CA ASN A 586 -27.15 14.50 -5.05
C ASN A 586 -26.26 14.98 -3.91
N ILE A 587 -25.35 15.90 -4.23
CA ILE A 587 -24.39 16.42 -3.25
C ILE A 587 -25.14 17.26 -2.21
N HIS A 588 -25.00 16.88 -0.94
CA HIS A 588 -25.63 17.54 0.19
C HIS A 588 -24.58 18.29 1.04
N LEU A 589 -25.01 19.36 1.71
CA LEU A 589 -24.17 20.06 2.70
C LEU A 589 -24.20 19.37 4.08
N ASP A 590 -25.02 18.33 4.24
CA ASP A 590 -25.14 17.49 5.44
C ASP A 590 -25.15 18.25 6.78
N PHE A 591 -26.07 19.21 6.90
CA PHE A 591 -26.25 19.97 8.13
C PHE A 591 -26.56 19.02 9.30
N PRO A 592 -26.12 19.35 10.54
CA PRO A 592 -26.46 18.56 11.72
C PRO A 592 -27.97 18.31 11.81
N LYS A 593 -28.37 17.03 11.93
CA LYS A 593 -29.79 16.65 11.98
C LYS A 593 -30.42 17.17 13.27
N LEU A 594 -31.37 18.09 13.14
CA LEU A 594 -32.17 18.57 14.27
C LEU A 594 -33.36 17.63 14.54
N PRO A 595 -33.63 17.24 15.80
CA PRO A 595 -34.75 16.38 16.16
C PRO A 595 -36.06 17.17 16.04
N LYS A 596 -37.20 16.47 15.98
CA LYS A 596 -38.52 17.13 15.91
C LYS A 596 -38.85 17.93 17.17
N GLN A 597 -38.37 17.51 18.35
CA GLN A 597 -38.49 18.25 19.60
C GLN A 597 -37.12 18.34 20.29
N TYR A 598 -36.77 19.53 20.77
CA TYR A 598 -35.49 19.80 21.46
C TYR A 598 -35.26 18.88 22.67
N ARG A 599 -36.31 18.58 23.44
CA ARG A 599 -36.26 17.71 24.63
C ARG A 599 -35.86 16.26 24.31
N ASP A 600 -36.05 15.81 23.06
CA ASP A 600 -35.70 14.46 22.66
C ASP A 600 -34.17 14.25 22.56
N MET A 601 -33.38 15.33 22.52
CA MET A 601 -31.92 15.29 22.45
C MET A 601 -31.20 15.72 23.72
N VAL A 602 -31.87 16.37 24.67
CA VAL A 602 -31.24 16.83 25.90
C VAL A 602 -31.31 15.70 26.92
N PRO A 603 -30.17 15.09 27.33
CA PRO A 603 -30.15 14.16 28.44
C PRO A 603 -30.84 14.79 29.65
N SER A 604 -31.67 14.03 30.36
CA SER A 604 -32.42 14.52 31.53
C SER A 604 -31.51 15.17 32.58
N GLU A 605 -30.26 14.73 32.65
CA GLU A 605 -29.17 15.26 33.49
C GLU A 605 -28.73 16.68 33.13
N LEU A 606 -28.91 17.10 31.87
CA LEU A 606 -28.57 18.45 31.40
C LEU A 606 -29.77 19.41 31.45
N VAL A 607 -30.99 18.92 31.70
CA VAL A 607 -32.19 19.77 31.88
C VAL A 607 -32.01 20.83 32.99
N PRO A 608 -31.36 20.54 34.14
CA PRO A 608 -31.08 21.56 35.14
C PRO A 608 -30.20 22.72 34.63
N LEU A 609 -29.44 22.54 33.54
CA LEU A 609 -28.64 23.60 32.92
C LEU A 609 -29.48 24.57 32.08
N GLU A 610 -30.77 24.30 31.88
CA GLU A 610 -31.68 25.19 31.19
C GLU A 610 -31.71 26.55 31.92
N SER A 611 -31.31 27.61 31.21
CA SER A 611 -31.14 28.98 31.74
C SER A 611 -29.97 29.20 32.72
N MET A 612 -29.06 28.24 32.90
CA MET A 612 -27.84 28.44 33.71
C MET A 612 -26.68 29.05 32.92
N LEU A 613 -26.71 28.93 31.60
CA LEU A 613 -25.67 29.43 30.70
C LEU A 613 -26.06 30.77 30.11
N ASP A 614 -25.14 31.73 30.16
CA ASP A 614 -25.24 32.94 29.36
C ASP A 614 -24.86 32.61 27.91
N MET A 615 -25.86 32.52 27.04
CA MET A 615 -25.69 32.14 25.64
C MET A 615 -24.86 33.16 24.84
N GLU A 616 -24.71 34.41 25.30
CA GLU A 616 -23.81 35.39 24.67
C GLU A 616 -22.32 35.04 24.89
N SER A 617 -22.02 34.24 25.92
CA SER A 617 -20.67 33.79 26.26
C SER A 617 -20.34 32.37 25.75
N VAL A 618 -21.31 31.67 25.14
CA VAL A 618 -21.12 30.32 24.61
C VAL A 618 -20.69 30.40 23.15
N VAL A 619 -19.44 30.06 22.88
CA VAL A 619 -18.89 30.01 21.52
C VAL A 619 -19.33 28.73 20.82
N VAL A 620 -19.80 28.85 19.57
CA VAL A 620 -20.21 27.73 18.73
C VAL A 620 -19.56 27.80 17.35
N VAL A 621 -19.29 26.65 16.75
CA VAL A 621 -18.87 26.56 15.34
C VAL A 621 -20.12 26.50 14.48
N ALA A 622 -20.39 27.57 13.72
CA ALA A 622 -21.57 27.67 12.87
C ALA A 622 -21.38 26.99 11.50
N GLY A 623 -20.15 26.94 10.99
CA GLY A 623 -19.79 26.31 9.73
C GLY A 623 -18.28 26.11 9.64
N PHE A 624 -17.86 25.27 8.71
CA PHE A 624 -16.46 24.92 8.46
C PHE A 624 -16.23 24.57 7.00
N ALA A 625 -15.00 24.73 6.54
CA ALA A 625 -14.55 24.25 5.25
C ALA A 625 -13.03 24.08 5.29
N GLU A 626 -12.52 23.33 4.33
CA GLU A 626 -11.10 23.16 4.09
C GLU A 626 -10.88 23.03 2.59
N LEU A 627 -9.64 23.25 2.17
CA LEU A 627 -9.17 22.92 0.84
C LEU A 627 -7.79 22.30 0.99
N GLY A 628 -7.70 21.01 0.67
CA GLY A 628 -6.53 20.20 0.94
C GLY A 628 -6.28 19.12 -0.12
N PRO A 629 -5.37 18.18 0.16
CA PRO A 629 -4.93 17.18 -0.82
C PRO A 629 -6.03 16.27 -1.36
N LEU A 630 -7.10 16.09 -0.60
CA LEU A 630 -8.27 15.29 -0.96
C LEU A 630 -9.47 16.15 -1.37
N GLY A 631 -9.25 17.41 -1.75
CA GLY A 631 -10.30 18.34 -2.14
C GLY A 631 -10.83 19.15 -0.96
N ASN A 632 -12.15 19.25 -0.84
CA ASN A 632 -12.79 19.99 0.26
C ASN A 632 -13.18 19.06 1.42
N SER A 633 -13.82 19.62 2.45
CA SER A 633 -14.16 18.90 3.67
C SER A 633 -15.06 17.68 3.44
N ARG A 634 -15.92 17.72 2.42
CA ARG A 634 -16.82 16.60 2.07
C ARG A 634 -16.04 15.43 1.48
N THR A 635 -15.24 15.69 0.45
CA THR A 635 -14.46 14.66 -0.25
C THR A 635 -13.38 14.09 0.66
N ARG A 636 -12.71 14.93 1.47
CA ARG A 636 -11.76 14.47 2.49
C ARG A 636 -12.44 13.59 3.53
N TRP A 637 -13.62 13.97 4.03
CA TRP A 637 -14.36 13.18 5.01
C TRP A 637 -14.80 11.81 4.49
N GLU A 638 -15.25 11.72 3.23
CA GLU A 638 -15.60 10.43 2.63
C GLU A 638 -14.41 9.48 2.60
N TYR A 639 -13.26 9.97 2.12
CA TYR A 639 -12.06 9.16 2.02
C TYR A 639 -11.47 8.84 3.38
N GLU A 640 -11.50 9.79 4.33
CA GLU A 640 -11.09 9.57 5.71
C GLU A 640 -11.89 8.42 6.33
N LYS A 641 -13.22 8.53 6.29
CA LYS A 641 -14.11 7.58 6.94
C LYS A 641 -14.18 6.20 6.25
N GLN A 642 -14.08 6.15 4.93
CA GLN A 642 -14.40 4.94 4.15
C GLN A 642 -13.24 4.39 3.32
N GLY A 643 -12.14 5.12 3.16
CA GLY A 643 -11.02 4.76 2.28
C GLY A 643 -11.35 4.79 0.78
N GLN A 644 -12.53 5.28 0.39
CA GLN A 644 -13.01 5.36 -0.99
C GLN A 644 -13.98 6.53 -1.17
N PHE A 645 -14.09 7.04 -2.39
CA PHE A 645 -15.04 8.11 -2.71
C PHE A 645 -16.41 7.57 -3.08
N SER A 646 -17.46 8.29 -2.70
CA SER A 646 -18.82 8.02 -3.16
C SER A 646 -19.01 8.45 -4.63
N LEU A 647 -20.22 8.30 -5.17
CA LEU A 647 -20.53 8.85 -6.50
C LEU A 647 -20.44 10.38 -6.47
N GLU A 648 -20.99 10.99 -5.42
CA GLU A 648 -20.96 12.42 -5.12
C GLU A 648 -19.52 12.92 -5.01
N GLY A 649 -18.68 12.27 -4.20
CA GLY A 649 -17.29 12.66 -4.00
C GLY A 649 -16.46 12.56 -5.28
N CYS A 650 -16.66 11.51 -6.09
CA CYS A 650 -16.00 11.40 -7.40
C CYS A 650 -16.41 12.51 -8.36
N ILE A 651 -17.69 12.92 -8.37
CA ILE A 651 -18.17 14.00 -9.24
C ILE A 651 -17.64 15.36 -8.77
N GLU A 652 -17.62 15.59 -7.46
CA GLU A 652 -17.09 16.81 -6.87
C GLU A 652 -15.59 16.96 -7.18
N LEU A 653 -14.80 15.90 -7.02
CA LEU A 653 -13.39 15.89 -7.42
C LEU A 653 -13.19 15.99 -8.94
N ALA A 654 -13.98 15.30 -9.75
CA ALA A 654 -13.89 15.40 -11.20
C ALA A 654 -14.18 16.83 -11.70
N TRP A 655 -15.13 17.53 -11.07
CA TRP A 655 -15.40 18.94 -11.35
C TRP A 655 -14.25 19.83 -10.90
N MET A 656 -13.78 19.64 -9.66
CA MET A 656 -12.69 20.40 -9.05
C MET A 656 -11.38 20.29 -9.84
N MET A 657 -11.07 19.09 -10.34
CA MET A 657 -9.88 18.79 -11.15
C MET A 657 -10.07 19.17 -12.63
N GLY A 658 -11.24 19.69 -13.02
CA GLY A 658 -11.52 20.12 -14.38
C GLY A 658 -11.70 18.99 -15.40
N PHE A 659 -12.05 17.78 -14.99
CA PHE A 659 -12.38 16.68 -15.91
C PHE A 659 -13.77 16.84 -16.52
N ILE A 660 -14.71 17.42 -15.76
CA ILE A 660 -16.10 17.63 -16.18
C ILE A 660 -16.50 19.09 -15.99
N GLU A 661 -17.47 19.53 -16.80
CA GLU A 661 -18.13 20.83 -16.64
C GLU A 661 -19.63 20.71 -16.84
N TRP A 662 -20.39 21.58 -16.16
CA TRP A 662 -21.83 21.61 -16.33
C TRP A 662 -22.21 22.51 -17.51
N ARG A 663 -22.98 21.98 -18.47
CA ARG A 663 -23.56 22.78 -19.56
C ARG A 663 -25.07 22.87 -19.44
N SER A 664 -25.56 24.10 -19.23
CA SER A 664 -26.99 24.42 -19.26
C SER A 664 -27.43 24.83 -20.66
N ASN A 665 -28.29 24.04 -21.30
CA ASN A 665 -28.82 24.33 -22.64
C ASN A 665 -30.27 24.84 -22.57
N ARG A 666 -30.53 26.03 -23.11
CA ARG A 666 -31.87 26.67 -23.12
C ARG A 666 -32.76 26.27 -24.31
N LYS A 667 -32.30 25.44 -25.24
CA LYS A 667 -33.00 25.10 -26.52
C LYS A 667 -33.24 23.59 -26.71
N GLY A 668 -33.85 22.91 -25.73
CA GLY A 668 -34.36 21.53 -25.88
C GLY A 668 -33.33 20.39 -25.89
N GLN A 669 -32.02 20.69 -25.83
CA GLN A 669 -30.99 19.70 -25.52
C GLN A 669 -30.90 19.49 -24.00
N ARG A 670 -30.60 18.26 -23.55
CA ARG A 670 -30.47 17.93 -22.13
C ARG A 670 -29.31 18.71 -21.52
N SER A 671 -29.54 19.34 -20.37
CA SER A 671 -28.48 19.89 -19.52
C SER A 671 -27.84 18.74 -18.74
N GLY A 672 -26.53 18.81 -18.52
CA GLY A 672 -25.80 17.74 -17.87
C GLY A 672 -24.30 17.98 -17.81
N TRP A 673 -23.60 17.02 -17.22
CA TRP A 673 -22.15 16.96 -17.24
C TRP A 673 -21.62 16.71 -18.65
N VAL A 674 -20.56 17.42 -18.99
CA VAL A 674 -19.80 17.25 -20.22
C VAL A 674 -18.35 16.99 -19.84
N ASP A 675 -17.78 15.96 -20.42
CA ASP A 675 -16.35 15.67 -20.33
C ASP A 675 -15.57 16.73 -21.11
N ARG A 676 -14.63 17.40 -20.44
CA ARG A 676 -13.84 18.47 -21.05
C ARG A 676 -12.90 17.98 -22.15
N GLU A 677 -12.41 16.75 -22.07
CA GLU A 677 -11.47 16.19 -23.06
C GLU A 677 -12.19 15.81 -24.35
N THR A 678 -13.32 15.11 -24.23
CA THR A 678 -14.07 14.62 -25.41
C THR A 678 -15.13 15.60 -25.90
N ALA A 679 -15.49 16.61 -25.09
CA ALA A 679 -16.64 17.49 -25.29
C ALA A 679 -17.98 16.75 -25.42
N GLN A 680 -18.06 15.49 -24.94
CA GLN A 680 -19.27 14.67 -24.99
C GLN A 680 -20.00 14.69 -23.64
N ALA A 681 -21.33 14.52 -23.70
CA ALA A 681 -22.14 14.36 -22.51
C ALA A 681 -21.75 13.07 -21.77
N ILE A 682 -21.64 13.15 -20.45
CA ILE A 682 -21.34 12.03 -19.58
C ILE A 682 -22.40 11.93 -18.47
N GLU A 683 -22.85 10.71 -18.18
CA GLU A 683 -23.79 10.46 -17.08
C GLU A 683 -23.01 10.21 -15.79
N ASP A 684 -23.60 10.58 -14.65
CA ASP A 684 -23.01 10.52 -13.30
C ASP A 684 -22.30 9.20 -13.01
N VAL A 685 -22.97 8.06 -13.24
CA VAL A 685 -22.42 6.72 -12.98
C VAL A 685 -21.16 6.38 -13.78
N ASP A 686 -21.01 6.98 -14.95
CA ASP A 686 -19.87 6.72 -15.84
C ASP A 686 -18.69 7.62 -15.47
N ILE A 687 -18.91 8.72 -14.74
CA ILE A 687 -17.84 9.60 -14.22
C ILE A 687 -16.96 8.82 -13.25
N LYS A 688 -17.55 8.15 -12.25
CA LYS A 688 -16.80 7.32 -11.29
C LYS A 688 -16.00 6.23 -12.01
N ARG A 689 -16.66 5.44 -12.87
CA ARG A 689 -15.99 4.37 -13.65
C ARG A 689 -14.82 4.90 -14.50
N LYS A 690 -14.96 6.09 -15.08
CA LYS A 690 -13.96 6.65 -16.00
C LYS A 690 -12.80 7.34 -15.27
N TYR A 691 -13.08 8.10 -14.22
CA TYR A 691 -12.11 9.01 -13.62
C TYR A 691 -11.60 8.61 -12.25
N GLU A 692 -12.21 7.65 -11.53
CA GLU A 692 -11.83 7.30 -10.15
C GLU A 692 -10.33 6.98 -10.03
N GLN A 693 -9.78 6.11 -10.88
CA GLN A 693 -8.35 5.81 -10.84
C GLN A 693 -7.48 7.05 -11.10
N ARG A 694 -7.86 7.88 -12.09
CA ARG A 694 -7.12 9.11 -12.40
C ARG A 694 -7.20 10.13 -11.26
N ILE A 695 -8.34 10.21 -10.57
CA ILE A 695 -8.51 11.02 -9.36
C ILE A 695 -7.56 10.52 -8.27
N MET A 696 -7.55 9.21 -8.00
CA MET A 696 -6.67 8.58 -7.01
C MET A 696 -5.18 8.85 -7.30
N ASP A 697 -4.76 8.75 -8.56
CA ASP A 697 -3.37 8.99 -8.96
C ASP A 697 -2.92 10.46 -8.80
N HIS A 698 -3.87 11.41 -8.73
CA HIS A 698 -3.62 12.85 -8.78
C HIS A 698 -4.19 13.61 -7.57
N THR A 699 -4.52 12.90 -6.49
CA THR A 699 -4.96 13.46 -5.20
C THR A 699 -4.08 12.92 -4.06
N GLY A 700 -4.18 13.51 -2.87
CA GLY A 700 -3.45 13.03 -1.69
C GLY A 700 -1.93 13.27 -1.74
N ILE A 701 -1.20 12.41 -1.01
CA ILE A 701 0.27 12.43 -0.91
C ILE A 701 0.85 11.71 -2.11
N ARG A 702 1.60 12.44 -2.94
CA ARG A 702 2.16 11.90 -4.19
C ARG A 702 3.47 12.60 -4.56
N ILE A 703 4.11 12.14 -5.63
CA ILE A 703 5.26 12.84 -6.20
C ILE A 703 4.83 14.26 -6.58
N LEU A 704 5.67 15.26 -6.29
CA LEU A 704 5.38 16.65 -6.61
C LEU A 704 5.13 16.81 -8.10
N THR A 705 4.09 17.55 -8.45
CA THR A 705 3.73 17.77 -9.86
C THR A 705 4.85 18.59 -10.50
N PRO A 706 5.45 18.14 -11.63
CA PRO A 706 6.47 18.93 -12.32
C PRO A 706 5.89 20.25 -12.80
N ALA A 707 6.69 21.31 -12.75
CA ALA A 707 6.40 22.60 -13.34
C ALA A 707 7.28 22.76 -14.60
N PRO A 708 6.83 22.40 -15.81
CA PRO A 708 7.72 22.23 -16.96
C PRO A 708 8.58 23.45 -17.32
N ALA A 709 8.10 24.66 -17.01
CA ALA A 709 8.83 25.90 -17.25
C ALA A 709 9.88 26.23 -16.17
N GLU A 710 9.67 25.77 -14.93
CA GLU A 710 10.48 26.18 -13.76
C GLU A 710 11.30 25.01 -13.18
N ASN A 711 10.66 23.85 -13.01
CA ASN A 711 11.27 22.61 -12.57
C ASN A 711 10.65 21.39 -13.29
N PRO A 712 11.26 20.91 -14.40
CA PRO A 712 10.74 19.80 -15.18
C PRO A 712 10.90 18.43 -14.48
N ASP A 713 11.81 18.29 -13.51
CA ASP A 713 11.97 17.08 -12.71
C ASP A 713 11.90 17.42 -11.21
N PRO A 714 10.80 17.08 -10.51
CA PRO A 714 10.62 17.38 -9.08
C PRO A 714 11.66 16.70 -8.17
N ARG A 715 12.47 15.76 -8.70
CA ARG A 715 13.58 15.12 -7.98
C ARG A 715 14.86 15.93 -8.02
N ARG A 716 14.86 17.07 -8.72
CA ARG A 716 16.02 17.93 -8.91
C ARG A 716 15.70 19.35 -8.50
N GLU A 717 16.75 20.05 -8.09
CA GLU A 717 16.68 21.47 -7.75
C GLU A 717 17.87 22.22 -8.39
N SER A 718 17.58 23.38 -8.95
CA SER A 718 18.58 24.32 -9.49
C SER A 718 19.21 25.16 -8.39
N ARG A 719 20.54 25.30 -8.42
CA ARG A 719 21.34 26.11 -7.48
C ARG A 719 22.40 26.90 -8.22
N LEU A 720 22.83 28.03 -7.67
CA LEU A 720 23.91 28.83 -8.25
C LEU A 720 25.26 28.46 -7.62
N TYR A 721 26.21 28.04 -8.44
CA TYR A 721 27.59 27.79 -8.05
C TYR A 721 28.48 28.99 -8.36
N ARG A 722 29.13 29.53 -7.32
CA ARG A 722 29.99 30.71 -7.44
C ARG A 722 31.38 30.31 -7.96
N VAL A 723 31.80 30.87 -9.10
CA VAL A 723 33.09 30.60 -9.75
C VAL A 723 33.89 31.88 -9.91
N VAL A 724 35.21 31.79 -9.77
CA VAL A 724 36.13 32.86 -10.12
C VAL A 724 36.72 32.57 -11.50
N VAL A 725 36.54 33.51 -12.43
CA VAL A 725 37.02 33.43 -13.81
C VAL A 725 38.55 33.38 -13.83
N THR A 726 39.14 32.38 -14.48
CA THR A 726 40.61 32.21 -14.53
C THR A 726 41.26 32.94 -15.71
N ASN A 727 40.52 33.12 -16.81
CA ASN A 727 40.97 33.77 -18.04
C ASN A 727 39.94 34.83 -18.46
N ASP A 728 40.38 35.92 -19.09
CA ASP A 728 39.46 36.92 -19.62
C ASP A 728 38.42 36.26 -20.55
N LEU A 729 37.15 36.58 -20.33
CA LEU A 729 36.06 36.07 -21.17
C LEU A 729 36.04 36.82 -22.50
N HIS A 730 35.38 36.21 -23.48
CA HIS A 730 35.08 36.90 -24.73
C HIS A 730 34.16 38.10 -24.46
N PRO A 731 34.40 39.25 -25.12
CA PRO A 731 33.48 40.36 -25.06
C PRO A 731 32.10 39.96 -25.59
N PHE A 732 31.04 40.49 -24.98
CA PHE A 732 29.66 40.30 -25.40
C PHE A 732 28.90 41.64 -25.40
N GLU A 733 27.88 41.75 -26.24
CA GLU A 733 27.04 42.94 -26.34
C GLU A 733 25.90 42.89 -25.31
N CYS A 734 25.59 44.04 -24.70
CA CYS A 734 24.45 44.21 -23.83
C CYS A 734 23.93 45.66 -23.86
N SER A 735 22.87 45.96 -23.11
CA SER A 735 22.38 47.34 -22.99
C SER A 735 23.38 48.22 -22.23
N ARG A 736 23.33 49.52 -22.50
CA ARG A 736 24.15 50.50 -21.78
C ARG A 736 23.99 50.41 -20.27
N ASP A 737 22.76 50.27 -19.78
CA ASP A 737 22.46 50.18 -18.34
C ASP A 737 23.07 48.91 -17.73
N ALA A 738 22.94 47.76 -18.42
CA ALA A 738 23.57 46.52 -17.99
C ALA A 738 25.11 46.64 -17.95
N ALA A 739 25.72 47.27 -18.96
CA ALA A 739 27.16 47.47 -18.99
C ALA A 739 27.67 48.34 -17.83
N VAL A 740 26.97 49.44 -17.52
CA VAL A 740 27.29 50.30 -16.37
C VAL A 740 27.13 49.52 -15.06
N GLY A 741 26.06 48.75 -14.91
CA GLY A 741 25.83 47.87 -13.75
C GLY A 741 26.93 46.83 -13.57
N LEU A 742 27.31 46.13 -14.64
CA LEU A 742 28.38 45.14 -14.65
C LEU A 742 29.75 45.77 -14.32
N LYS A 743 30.04 46.97 -14.86
CA LYS A 743 31.27 47.72 -14.54
C LYS A 743 31.31 48.15 -13.08
N SER A 744 30.18 48.56 -12.50
CA SER A 744 30.08 48.91 -11.09
C SER A 744 30.34 47.68 -10.19
N THR A 745 29.73 46.54 -10.53
CA THR A 745 29.87 45.28 -9.78
C THR A 745 31.28 44.69 -9.87
N HIS A 746 31.87 44.61 -11.06
CA HIS A 746 33.16 43.96 -11.30
C HIS A 746 34.37 44.91 -11.27
N ARG A 747 34.14 46.23 -11.24
CA ARG A 747 35.16 47.29 -11.14
C ARG A 747 36.27 47.14 -12.18
N ASP A 748 37.51 46.96 -11.74
CA ASP A 748 38.69 46.82 -12.61
C ASP A 748 38.69 45.48 -13.38
N ARG A 749 37.81 44.54 -13.01
CA ARG A 749 37.70 43.21 -13.64
C ARG A 749 36.61 43.16 -14.73
N CYS A 750 36.19 44.31 -15.22
CA CYS A 750 35.25 44.44 -16.34
C CYS A 750 35.66 45.65 -17.19
N ILE A 751 35.76 45.47 -18.50
CA ILE A 751 35.99 46.55 -19.47
C ILE A 751 34.69 46.74 -20.24
N ILE A 752 34.30 48.00 -20.44
CA ILE A 752 33.12 48.34 -21.23
C ILE A 752 33.52 49.28 -22.35
N HIS A 753 32.95 49.06 -23.54
CA HIS A 753 33.08 49.92 -24.70
C HIS A 753 31.66 50.30 -25.14
N MET A 754 31.36 51.59 -25.14
CA MET A 754 30.07 52.08 -25.63
C MET A 754 30.13 52.12 -27.16
N GLU A 755 29.25 51.37 -27.82
CA GLU A 755 29.16 51.34 -29.28
C GLU A 755 28.22 52.46 -29.74
N ASP A 756 26.99 52.49 -29.19
CA ASP A 756 25.94 53.49 -29.47
C ASP A 756 25.23 53.94 -28.16
N ASP A 757 24.21 54.80 -28.27
CA ASP A 757 23.45 55.31 -27.10
C ASP A 757 22.75 54.20 -26.29
N ASN A 758 22.41 53.07 -26.93
CA ASN A 758 21.64 51.98 -26.32
C ASN A 758 22.44 50.67 -26.10
N SER A 759 23.60 50.50 -26.73
CA SER A 759 24.37 49.24 -26.72
C SER A 759 25.83 49.44 -26.30
N ALA A 760 26.36 48.44 -25.60
CA ALA A 760 27.74 48.43 -25.15
C ALA A 760 28.33 47.02 -25.20
N THR A 761 29.60 46.93 -25.57
CA THR A 761 30.39 45.71 -25.53
C THR A 761 31.08 45.59 -24.17
N VAL A 762 30.87 44.49 -23.47
CA VAL A 762 31.41 44.22 -22.12
C VAL A 762 32.37 43.03 -22.17
N GLN A 763 33.54 43.19 -21.56
CA GLN A 763 34.51 42.11 -21.37
C GLN A 763 34.77 41.87 -19.88
N ILE A 764 34.41 40.69 -19.39
CA ILE A 764 34.69 40.26 -18.02
C ILE A 764 36.10 39.67 -17.95
N LEU A 765 36.94 40.19 -17.05
CA LEU A 765 38.35 39.82 -16.95
C LEU A 765 38.59 38.73 -15.90
N ARG A 766 39.78 38.13 -15.95
CA ARG A 766 40.27 37.18 -14.96
C ARG A 766 40.14 37.74 -13.53
N GLY A 767 39.76 36.87 -12.61
CA GLY A 767 39.46 37.19 -11.22
C GLY A 767 38.03 37.68 -10.99
N ALA A 768 37.23 37.99 -12.02
CA ALA A 768 35.82 38.31 -11.82
C ALA A 768 35.06 37.09 -11.25
N THR A 769 34.00 37.34 -10.47
CA THR A 769 33.15 36.28 -9.91
C THR A 769 31.91 36.13 -10.77
N LEU A 770 31.55 34.90 -11.13
CA LEU A 770 30.31 34.57 -11.82
C LEU A 770 29.51 33.54 -11.01
N TYR A 771 28.21 33.47 -11.27
CA TYR A 771 27.31 32.45 -10.76
C TYR A 771 26.85 31.58 -11.91
N ILE A 772 27.06 30.26 -11.82
CA ILE A 772 26.71 29.28 -12.86
C ILE A 772 25.63 28.36 -12.29
N PRO A 773 24.48 28.18 -12.99
CA PRO A 773 23.48 27.21 -12.57
C PRO A 773 24.02 25.77 -12.53
N LEU A 774 23.60 25.02 -11.51
CA LEU A 774 23.87 23.61 -11.29
C LEU A 774 22.59 22.93 -10.85
N GLU A 775 22.36 21.69 -11.29
CA GLU A 775 21.30 20.84 -10.73
C GLU A 775 21.84 19.85 -9.70
N SER A 776 21.06 19.59 -8.66
CA SER A 776 21.31 18.54 -7.69
C SER A 776 20.06 17.71 -7.42
N GLU A 777 20.23 16.41 -7.19
CA GLU A 777 19.16 15.53 -6.72
C GLU A 777 18.73 15.91 -5.30
N ILE A 778 17.42 15.89 -5.05
CA ILE A 778 16.81 16.18 -3.75
C ILE A 778 16.06 14.98 -3.19
N SER A 779 15.94 14.94 -1.87
CA SER A 779 15.25 13.89 -1.12
C SER A 779 13.77 14.16 -0.86
N HIS A 780 13.29 15.38 -1.08
CA HIS A 780 11.96 15.85 -0.66
C HIS A 780 11.04 16.09 -1.87
N PHE A 781 10.87 15.07 -2.71
CA PHE A 781 10.07 15.14 -3.94
C PHE A 781 8.68 14.49 -3.82
N VAL A 782 8.27 14.13 -2.61
CA VAL A 782 6.94 13.60 -2.29
C VAL A 782 6.28 14.55 -1.29
N GLY A 783 5.03 14.92 -1.55
CA GLY A 783 4.29 15.86 -0.71
C GLY A 783 2.78 15.80 -0.93
N ALA A 784 2.05 16.33 0.03
CA ALA A 784 0.61 16.49 -0.07
C ALA A 784 0.31 17.76 -0.87
N GLN A 785 -0.44 17.62 -1.97
CA GLN A 785 -0.76 18.72 -2.89
C GLN A 785 -2.24 18.69 -3.18
N LEU A 786 -2.84 19.87 -3.43
CA LEU A 786 -4.22 19.96 -3.93
C LEU A 786 -4.44 19.02 -5.14
N PRO A 787 -5.66 18.52 -5.36
CA PRO A 787 -6.00 17.73 -6.54
C PRO A 787 -5.46 18.38 -7.82
N SER A 788 -4.69 17.64 -8.62
CA SER A 788 -4.10 18.21 -9.83
C SER A 788 -5.21 18.67 -10.78
N GLY A 789 -5.10 19.91 -11.27
CA GLY A 789 -6.14 20.55 -12.08
C GLY A 789 -7.11 21.43 -11.28
N TRP A 790 -6.95 21.54 -9.95
CA TRP A 790 -7.68 22.52 -9.15
C TRP A 790 -7.52 23.93 -9.72
N ASP A 791 -8.64 24.59 -9.99
CA ASP A 791 -8.70 25.90 -10.61
C ASP A 791 -9.60 26.85 -9.78
N PRO A 792 -9.05 27.93 -9.21
CA PRO A 792 -9.83 28.90 -8.44
C PRO A 792 -10.95 29.56 -9.26
N THR A 793 -10.82 29.63 -10.58
CA THR A 793 -11.85 30.23 -11.44
C THR A 793 -13.12 29.37 -11.52
N ALA A 794 -13.01 28.06 -11.30
CA ALA A 794 -14.17 27.18 -11.19
C ALA A 794 -15.05 27.54 -9.98
N TYR A 795 -14.46 28.11 -8.93
CA TYR A 795 -15.14 28.62 -7.73
C TYR A 795 -15.67 30.06 -7.89
N GLY A 796 -15.49 30.67 -9.07
CA GLY A 796 -15.99 32.02 -9.38
C GLY A 796 -15.00 33.15 -9.09
N ILE A 797 -13.75 32.84 -8.74
CA ILE A 797 -12.70 33.86 -8.60
C ILE A 797 -12.31 34.38 -9.99
N SER A 798 -12.19 35.70 -10.16
CA SER A 798 -11.84 36.30 -11.45
C SER A 798 -10.39 35.98 -11.84
N PRO A 799 -10.09 35.76 -13.13
CA PRO A 799 -8.73 35.53 -13.60
C PRO A 799 -7.74 36.63 -13.20
N ASP A 800 -8.19 37.88 -13.18
CA ASP A 800 -7.38 39.03 -12.75
C ASP A 800 -6.98 38.93 -11.27
N LEU A 801 -7.85 38.39 -10.41
CA LEU A 801 -7.50 38.20 -9.00
C LEU A 801 -6.54 37.02 -8.84
N VAL A 802 -6.73 35.94 -9.61
CA VAL A 802 -5.86 34.76 -9.59
C VAL A 802 -4.41 35.12 -9.91
N THR A 803 -4.19 36.07 -10.81
CA THR A 803 -2.83 36.54 -11.13
C THR A 803 -2.30 37.53 -10.11
N GLN A 804 -3.15 38.26 -9.40
CA GLN A 804 -2.79 39.33 -8.48
C GLN A 804 -2.33 38.83 -7.10
N VAL A 805 -2.94 37.77 -6.56
CA VAL A 805 -2.75 37.37 -5.15
C VAL A 805 -1.93 36.09 -5.03
N ASP A 806 -1.27 35.91 -3.88
CA ASP A 806 -0.57 34.65 -3.57
C ASP A 806 -1.58 33.48 -3.46
N PRO A 807 -1.21 32.25 -3.89
CA PRO A 807 -2.06 31.07 -3.75
C PRO A 807 -2.66 30.85 -2.35
N VAL A 808 -1.95 31.21 -1.27
CA VAL A 808 -2.45 31.10 0.11
C VAL A 808 -3.73 31.92 0.33
N THR A 809 -3.87 33.05 -0.36
CA THR A 809 -5.07 33.92 -0.35
C THR A 809 -6.22 33.26 -1.11
N LEU A 810 -5.95 32.61 -2.24
CA LEU A 810 -6.97 31.90 -3.01
C LEU A 810 -7.60 30.78 -2.19
N TYR A 811 -6.80 30.03 -1.44
CA TYR A 811 -7.28 28.97 -0.56
C TYR A 811 -8.15 29.54 0.57
N ALA A 812 -7.72 30.64 1.18
CA ALA A 812 -8.47 31.31 2.22
C ALA A 812 -9.83 31.84 1.72
N LEU A 813 -9.89 32.42 0.52
CA LEU A 813 -11.14 32.92 -0.07
C LEU A 813 -12.14 31.79 -0.33
N VAL A 814 -11.69 30.69 -0.94
CA VAL A 814 -12.54 29.52 -1.20
C VAL A 814 -13.03 28.90 0.11
N CYS A 815 -12.14 28.70 1.09
CA CYS A 815 -12.52 28.15 2.39
C CYS A 815 -13.47 29.08 3.17
N ALA A 816 -13.27 30.40 3.12
CA ALA A 816 -14.19 31.34 3.76
C ALA A 816 -15.59 31.26 3.12
N ALA A 817 -15.66 31.23 1.78
CA ALA A 817 -16.93 31.12 1.06
C ALA A 817 -17.65 29.78 1.33
N GLU A 818 -16.94 28.65 1.25
CA GLU A 818 -17.52 27.34 1.58
C GLU A 818 -17.87 27.23 3.07
N GLY A 819 -17.13 27.87 3.96
CA GLY A 819 -17.40 27.91 5.39
C GLY A 819 -18.70 28.66 5.73
N PHE A 820 -18.99 29.76 5.03
CA PHE A 820 -20.29 30.41 5.12
C PHE A 820 -21.41 29.56 4.51
N LEU A 821 -21.15 28.91 3.37
CA LEU A 821 -22.12 28.02 2.74
C LEU A 821 -22.51 26.85 3.66
N SER A 822 -21.55 26.24 4.35
CA SER A 822 -21.82 25.16 5.31
C SER A 822 -22.50 25.66 6.60
N ALA A 823 -22.41 26.95 6.91
CA ALA A 823 -23.23 27.61 7.93
C ALA A 823 -24.65 28.00 7.44
N GLY A 824 -24.96 27.79 6.16
CA GLY A 824 -26.23 28.20 5.56
C GLY A 824 -26.31 29.69 5.19
N VAL A 825 -25.19 30.40 5.23
CA VAL A 825 -25.07 31.82 4.88
C VAL A 825 -24.63 31.92 3.42
N THR A 826 -25.55 32.29 2.53
CA THR A 826 -25.26 32.44 1.09
C THR A 826 -24.87 33.87 0.71
N ASP A 827 -25.36 34.86 1.47
CA ASP A 827 -24.95 36.25 1.41
C ASP A 827 -24.49 36.70 2.81
N VAL A 828 -23.19 36.95 2.95
CA VAL A 828 -22.58 37.36 4.23
C VAL A 828 -23.21 38.64 4.78
N TYR A 829 -23.72 39.53 3.91
CA TYR A 829 -24.29 40.79 4.35
C TYR A 829 -25.64 40.60 5.07
N GLU A 830 -26.27 39.42 4.94
CA GLU A 830 -27.44 39.08 5.74
C GLU A 830 -27.15 39.14 7.24
N LEU A 831 -25.93 38.79 7.66
CA LEU A 831 -25.52 38.81 9.06
C LEU A 831 -25.63 40.22 9.66
N TYR A 832 -25.46 41.27 8.87
CA TYR A 832 -25.55 42.66 9.34
C TYR A 832 -26.97 43.12 9.67
N LYS A 833 -27.98 42.30 9.40
CA LYS A 833 -29.33 42.49 9.96
C LYS A 833 -29.40 42.13 11.45
N TYR A 834 -28.48 41.28 11.92
CA TYR A 834 -28.48 40.69 13.26
C TYR A 834 -27.32 41.18 14.13
N MET A 835 -26.24 41.68 13.51
CA MET A 835 -25.08 42.25 14.21
C MET A 835 -24.56 43.52 13.52
N HIS A 836 -23.87 44.38 14.27
CA HIS A 836 -23.25 45.57 13.68
C HIS A 836 -22.00 45.17 12.86
N VAL A 837 -21.65 45.97 11.84
CA VAL A 837 -20.46 45.70 10.99
C VAL A 837 -19.14 45.65 11.77
N SER A 838 -19.09 46.26 12.97
CA SER A 838 -17.94 46.20 13.89
C SER A 838 -17.90 44.94 14.75
N GLU A 839 -18.92 44.11 14.70
CA GLU A 839 -19.03 42.87 15.50
C GLU A 839 -18.66 41.63 14.69
N MET A 840 -18.24 41.77 13.43
CA MET A 840 -17.71 40.70 12.61
C MET A 840 -16.18 40.68 12.68
N GLY A 841 -15.62 39.70 13.39
CA GLY A 841 -14.18 39.52 13.55
C GLY A 841 -13.54 38.65 12.47
N ASN A 842 -12.24 38.85 12.25
CA ASN A 842 -11.44 37.99 11.39
C ASN A 842 -10.11 37.66 12.07
N CYS A 843 -9.97 36.39 12.47
CA CYS A 843 -8.77 35.85 13.10
C CYS A 843 -8.02 34.86 12.23
N LEU A 844 -8.27 34.82 10.91
CA LEU A 844 -7.54 33.95 10.00
C LEU A 844 -6.03 34.21 10.13
N GLY A 845 -5.25 33.14 10.33
CA GLY A 845 -3.80 33.19 10.48
C GLY A 845 -3.05 32.43 9.39
N SER A 846 -1.72 32.58 9.40
CA SER A 846 -0.79 31.80 8.59
C SER A 846 0.54 31.62 9.32
N GLY A 847 1.29 30.56 9.01
CA GLY A 847 2.61 30.35 9.58
C GLY A 847 3.65 31.27 8.92
N ILE A 848 3.73 31.21 7.58
CA ILE A 848 4.71 31.96 6.78
C ILE A 848 4.03 33.11 6.01
N GLY A 849 2.79 32.92 5.57
CA GLY A 849 2.09 33.87 4.69
C GLY A 849 2.29 33.54 3.21
N GLY A 850 2.44 34.56 2.36
CA GLY A 850 2.58 34.40 0.90
C GLY A 850 3.95 33.86 0.50
N SER A 851 4.14 32.55 0.66
CA SER A 851 5.46 31.90 0.45
C SER A 851 5.88 31.84 -1.02
N SER A 852 4.93 31.86 -1.97
CA SER A 852 5.23 31.99 -3.39
C SER A 852 5.74 33.39 -3.70
N THR A 853 5.05 34.42 -3.21
CA THR A 853 5.47 35.80 -3.41
C THR A 853 6.79 36.14 -2.72
N PHE A 854 7.13 35.46 -1.62
CA PHE A 854 8.47 35.56 -1.04
C PHE A 854 9.57 35.09 -2.00
N ASP A 855 9.34 34.02 -2.78
CA ASP A 855 10.28 33.59 -3.82
C ASP A 855 10.41 34.66 -4.92
N ASP A 856 9.30 35.26 -5.34
CA ASP A 856 9.32 36.33 -6.33
C ASP A 856 10.21 37.51 -5.85
N ILE A 857 10.03 37.95 -4.61
CA ILE A 857 10.77 39.09 -4.05
C ILE A 857 12.26 38.80 -3.89
N PHE A 858 12.62 37.63 -3.35
CA PHE A 858 14.01 37.35 -2.98
C PHE A 858 14.83 36.69 -4.08
N ARG A 859 14.21 35.89 -4.94
CA ARG A 859 14.90 35.16 -6.01
C ARG A 859 14.70 35.86 -7.35
N ARG A 860 13.46 36.03 -7.79
CA ARG A 860 13.17 36.52 -9.16
C ARG A 860 13.59 37.96 -9.34
N ARG A 861 13.30 38.85 -8.39
CA ARG A 861 13.85 40.22 -8.42
C ARG A 861 15.37 40.26 -8.36
N PHE A 862 16.01 39.35 -7.62
CA PHE A 862 17.47 39.27 -7.57
C PHE A 862 18.07 38.85 -8.92
N LEU A 863 17.33 38.05 -9.70
CA LEU A 863 17.66 37.65 -11.07
C LEU A 863 17.23 38.67 -12.14
N ASP A 864 16.72 39.85 -11.73
CA ASP A 864 16.18 40.88 -12.62
C ASP A 864 14.98 40.42 -13.48
N GLU A 865 14.21 39.46 -12.97
CA GLU A 865 12.95 39.04 -13.57
C GLU A 865 11.79 39.99 -13.21
N GLU A 866 10.77 40.05 -14.07
CA GLU A 866 9.58 40.86 -13.82
C GLU A 866 8.77 40.30 -12.63
N VAL A 867 8.54 41.17 -11.64
CA VAL A 867 7.76 40.88 -10.43
C VAL A 867 6.84 42.06 -10.11
N GLN A 868 5.62 41.76 -9.71
CA GLN A 868 4.57 42.72 -9.34
C GLN A 868 5.05 43.76 -8.34
N SER A 869 4.78 45.04 -8.59
CA SER A 869 5.25 46.15 -7.76
C SER A 869 4.78 46.08 -6.31
N ASP A 870 3.63 45.47 -6.07
CA ASP A 870 2.95 45.30 -4.79
C ASP A 870 3.15 43.90 -4.18
N ALA A 871 4.04 43.07 -4.72
CA ALA A 871 4.38 41.74 -4.21
C ALA A 871 4.65 41.72 -2.68
N LEU A 872 5.24 42.78 -2.12
CA LEU A 872 5.48 42.85 -0.68
C LEU A 872 4.18 42.76 0.13
N ALA A 873 3.09 43.38 -0.33
CA ALA A 873 1.80 43.31 0.34
C ALA A 873 1.24 41.89 0.35
N GLU A 874 1.35 41.16 -0.76
CA GLU A 874 0.87 39.77 -0.88
C GLU A 874 1.68 38.77 -0.05
N SER A 875 2.91 39.13 0.35
CA SER A 875 3.72 38.28 1.23
C SER A 875 3.27 38.24 2.70
N PHE A 876 2.52 39.24 3.17
CA PHE A 876 2.21 39.35 4.60
C PHE A 876 1.20 38.30 5.09
N ILE A 877 1.43 37.80 6.30
CA ILE A 877 0.57 36.80 6.98
C ILE A 877 -0.89 37.28 7.10
N ASN A 878 -1.13 38.59 7.26
CA ASN A 878 -2.47 39.15 7.41
C ASN A 878 -3.18 39.46 6.08
N THR A 879 -2.52 39.29 4.93
CA THR A 879 -3.09 39.65 3.62
C THR A 879 -4.25 38.73 3.20
N PRO A 880 -4.21 37.40 3.41
CA PRO A 880 -5.38 36.54 3.20
C PRO A 880 -6.61 37.02 3.97
N ALA A 881 -6.43 37.39 5.24
CA ALA A 881 -7.51 37.92 6.08
C ALA A 881 -8.05 39.26 5.55
N ALA A 882 -7.17 40.13 5.05
CA ALA A 882 -7.54 41.40 4.43
C ALA A 882 -8.37 41.18 3.15
N TRP A 883 -7.95 40.27 2.25
CA TRP A 883 -8.68 39.96 1.02
C TRP A 883 -10.06 39.35 1.29
N VAL A 884 -10.17 38.44 2.27
CA VAL A 884 -11.46 37.91 2.73
C VAL A 884 -12.37 39.05 3.21
N ASN A 885 -11.82 40.01 3.94
CA ASN A 885 -12.60 41.17 4.37
C ASN A 885 -13.02 42.07 3.20
N LEU A 886 -12.12 42.34 2.25
CA LEU A 886 -12.38 43.22 1.11
C LEU A 886 -13.41 42.64 0.14
N LEU A 887 -13.40 41.32 -0.08
CA LEU A 887 -14.21 40.68 -1.12
C LEU A 887 -15.48 40.04 -0.60
N LEU A 888 -15.51 39.56 0.65
CA LEU A 888 -16.66 38.84 1.20
C LEU A 888 -17.33 39.59 2.35
N LEU A 889 -16.57 40.07 3.33
CA LEU A 889 -17.16 40.54 4.59
C LEU A 889 -17.60 42.01 4.54
N SER A 890 -16.73 42.92 4.10
CA SER A 890 -16.86 44.37 4.31
C SER A 890 -17.09 44.75 5.78
N ALA A 891 -16.44 44.03 6.70
CA ALA A 891 -16.56 44.27 8.14
C ALA A 891 -15.62 45.39 8.60
N SER A 892 -15.98 46.00 9.74
CA SER A 892 -15.17 46.97 10.50
C SER A 892 -14.85 46.45 11.90
N GLY A 893 -14.93 45.14 12.11
CA GLY A 893 -14.64 44.50 13.39
C GLY A 893 -13.16 44.18 13.58
N PRO A 894 -12.81 43.48 14.68
CA PRO A 894 -11.42 43.17 14.99
C PRO A 894 -10.78 42.25 13.93
N ILE A 895 -9.58 42.60 13.47
CA ILE A 895 -8.72 41.74 12.66
C ILE A 895 -7.46 41.39 13.46
N LYS A 896 -7.30 40.12 13.85
CA LYS A 896 -6.18 39.63 14.65
C LYS A 896 -5.60 38.39 13.99
N THR A 897 -4.51 38.53 13.26
CA THR A 897 -3.91 37.44 12.48
C THR A 897 -2.77 36.78 13.26
N PRO A 898 -2.98 35.61 13.89
CA PRO A 898 -1.93 34.91 14.63
C PRO A 898 -0.94 34.22 13.69
N ALA A 899 0.24 33.92 14.24
CA ALA A 899 1.32 33.20 13.57
C ALA A 899 2.01 32.25 14.58
N GLY A 900 1.43 31.06 14.74
CA GLY A 900 1.84 30.01 15.67
C GLY A 900 2.53 28.83 15.01
N ALA A 901 3.14 29.04 13.83
CA ALA A 901 3.68 27.98 12.97
C ALA A 901 2.62 26.87 12.71
N CYS A 902 2.95 25.60 12.99
CA CYS A 902 2.02 24.47 12.80
C CYS A 902 0.74 24.56 13.66
N ALA A 903 0.75 25.35 14.75
CA ALA A 903 -0.38 25.51 15.67
C ALA A 903 -1.26 26.74 15.36
N THR A 904 -0.98 27.46 14.26
CA THR A 904 -1.65 28.74 13.94
C THR A 904 -3.18 28.62 13.90
N ALA A 905 -3.74 27.54 13.34
CA ALA A 905 -5.18 27.36 13.29
C ALA A 905 -5.82 27.23 14.69
N PHE A 906 -5.09 26.64 15.65
CA PHE A 906 -5.56 26.54 17.04
C PHE A 906 -5.43 27.87 17.78
N GLU A 907 -4.32 28.61 17.58
CA GLU A 907 -4.15 29.96 18.13
C GLU A 907 -5.19 30.95 17.56
N SER A 908 -5.57 30.78 16.30
CA SER A 908 -6.68 31.50 15.67
C SER A 908 -8.01 31.22 16.33
N LEU A 909 -8.30 29.96 16.64
CA LEU A 909 -9.52 29.58 17.36
C LEU A 909 -9.54 30.21 18.76
N ASP A 910 -8.44 30.14 19.51
CA ASP A 910 -8.30 30.75 20.83
C ASP A 910 -8.54 32.26 20.78
N THR A 911 -7.86 32.94 19.85
CA THR A 911 -8.02 34.39 19.62
C THR A 911 -9.47 34.76 19.28
N GLY A 912 -10.14 33.95 18.44
CA GLY A 912 -11.55 34.13 18.10
C GLY A 912 -12.46 33.96 19.32
N CYS A 913 -12.25 32.92 20.13
CA CYS A 913 -12.98 32.70 21.37
C CYS A 913 -12.84 33.88 22.35
N GLU A 914 -11.62 34.40 22.55
CA GLU A 914 -11.40 35.58 23.40
C GLU A 914 -12.14 36.82 22.90
N LEU A 915 -12.22 37.04 21.58
CA LEU A 915 -12.95 38.17 21.00
C LEU A 915 -14.47 38.04 21.22
N LEU A 916 -15.01 36.84 21.06
CA LEU A 916 -16.43 36.55 21.24
C LEU A 916 -16.83 36.67 22.71
N ILE A 917 -16.13 35.97 23.61
CA ILE A 917 -16.38 36.03 25.06
C ILE A 917 -16.14 37.44 25.60
N GLY A 918 -15.16 38.16 25.05
CA GLY A 918 -14.86 39.55 25.42
C GLY A 918 -15.85 40.58 24.86
N GLY A 919 -16.89 40.16 24.12
CA GLY A 919 -17.90 41.05 23.53
C GLY A 919 -17.37 42.00 22.45
N LYS A 920 -16.19 41.73 21.90
CA LYS A 920 -15.57 42.53 20.82
C LYS A 920 -16.07 42.12 19.44
N ALA A 921 -16.61 40.92 19.32
CA ALA A 921 -17.25 40.39 18.12
C ALA A 921 -18.42 39.49 18.53
N LYS A 922 -19.38 39.27 17.62
CA LYS A 922 -20.46 38.27 17.75
C LYS A 922 -20.29 37.09 16.80
N MET A 923 -19.50 37.28 15.75
CA MET A 923 -19.09 36.22 14.83
C MET A 923 -17.63 36.45 14.46
N CYS A 924 -16.87 35.38 14.25
CA CYS A 924 -15.47 35.48 13.87
C CYS A 924 -15.10 34.41 12.84
N ILE A 925 -14.37 34.78 11.79
CA ILE A 925 -13.63 33.80 10.99
C ILE A 925 -12.40 33.37 11.77
N VAL A 926 -12.17 32.05 11.86
CA VAL A 926 -11.01 31.45 12.50
C VAL A 926 -10.46 30.34 11.58
N GLY A 927 -9.16 30.07 11.66
CA GLY A 927 -8.50 29.04 10.86
C GLY A 927 -7.08 29.41 10.46
N GLY A 928 -6.48 28.58 9.61
CA GLY A 928 -5.15 28.79 9.05
C GLY A 928 -5.10 28.50 7.55
N SER A 929 -4.24 29.23 6.82
CA SER A 929 -3.93 28.96 5.41
C SER A 929 -2.41 28.96 5.22
N GLU A 930 -1.88 28.00 4.45
CA GLU A 930 -0.46 27.87 4.14
C GLU A 930 -0.27 27.33 2.73
N TYR A 931 0.80 27.74 2.05
CA TYR A 931 1.13 27.28 0.71
C TYR A 931 2.43 26.46 0.71
N TYR A 932 2.40 25.32 0.02
CA TYR A 932 3.59 24.52 -0.20
C TYR A 932 4.49 25.17 -1.25
N SER A 933 5.72 25.52 -0.87
CA SER A 933 6.77 25.91 -1.80
C SER A 933 8.00 25.02 -1.67
N SER A 934 8.67 24.76 -2.80
CA SER A 934 9.86 23.89 -2.86
C SER A 934 11.00 24.40 -1.97
N HIS A 935 11.21 25.71 -1.91
CA HIS A 935 12.24 26.33 -1.09
C HIS A 935 11.96 26.19 0.42
N VAL A 936 10.71 26.36 0.85
CA VAL A 936 10.33 26.12 2.25
C VAL A 936 10.47 24.64 2.61
N ALA A 937 10.06 23.73 1.70
CA ALA A 937 10.20 22.29 1.90
C ALA A 937 11.67 21.87 2.07
N ARG A 938 12.59 22.50 1.31
CA ARG A 938 14.03 22.28 1.46
C ARG A 938 14.52 22.66 2.85
N GLU A 939 14.07 23.77 3.41
CA GLU A 939 14.49 24.19 4.74
C GLU A 939 13.97 23.25 5.84
N PHE A 940 12.73 22.73 5.72
CA PHE A 940 12.26 21.65 6.59
C PHE A 940 13.10 20.37 6.46
N ASN A 941 13.54 20.03 5.25
CA ASN A 941 14.45 18.90 5.04
C ASN A 941 15.83 19.16 5.66
N ASN A 942 16.36 20.38 5.59
CA ASN A 942 17.61 20.76 6.28
C ASN A 942 17.48 20.62 7.80
N MET A 943 16.28 20.85 8.36
CA MET A 943 15.95 20.62 9.76
C MET A 943 15.71 19.14 10.10
N SER A 944 15.74 18.24 9.11
CA SER A 944 15.31 16.85 9.25
C SER A 944 13.88 16.70 9.80
N ALA A 945 13.02 17.68 9.49
CA ALA A 945 11.61 17.70 9.91
C ALA A 945 10.71 16.89 8.96
N THR A 946 11.12 16.73 7.69
CA THR A 946 10.40 15.97 6.66
C THR A 946 11.06 14.61 6.38
N THR A 947 10.25 13.65 5.95
CA THR A 947 10.74 12.32 5.53
C THR A 947 11.61 12.42 4.27
N ASN A 948 12.70 11.64 4.24
CA ASN A 948 13.55 11.51 3.08
C ASN A 948 12.95 10.47 2.11
N ALA A 949 12.46 10.92 0.96
CA ALA A 949 11.84 10.07 -0.05
C ALA A 949 12.87 9.40 -1.00
N SER A 950 14.16 9.71 -0.89
CA SER A 950 15.16 9.14 -1.79
C SER A 950 15.35 7.63 -1.55
N PRO A 951 15.50 6.81 -2.61
CA PRO A 951 15.81 5.38 -2.48
C PRO A 951 17.14 5.11 -1.76
N THR A 952 17.97 6.14 -1.65
CA THR A 952 19.34 6.17 -1.16
C THR A 952 19.47 6.69 0.27
N SER A 953 18.39 6.89 1.04
CA SER A 953 18.48 7.18 2.48
C SER A 953 18.28 5.88 3.28
N ARG A 954 19.26 5.14 3.79
CA ARG A 954 20.66 5.37 4.23
C ARG A 954 20.79 6.51 5.24
N LEU A 955 20.94 6.13 6.52
CA LEU A 955 21.36 6.94 7.68
C LEU A 955 20.29 7.76 8.41
N ALA A 956 19.57 7.11 9.32
CA ALA A 956 19.64 7.45 10.75
C ALA A 956 19.04 6.30 11.55
N GLY A 957 19.81 5.78 12.51
CA GLY A 957 19.33 4.89 13.55
C GLY A 957 18.40 5.62 14.53
N CYS A 958 17.27 6.12 14.03
CA CYS A 958 16.14 6.42 14.88
C CYS A 958 15.36 5.12 14.99
N ARG A 959 15.26 4.57 16.21
CA ARG A 959 14.22 3.60 16.56
C ARG A 959 12.86 4.29 16.36
N MET A 960 12.39 4.38 15.13
CA MET A 960 10.99 4.71 14.87
C MET A 960 10.19 3.43 15.09
N ARG A 961 9.62 3.34 16.30
CA ARG A 961 8.44 2.48 16.53
C ARG A 961 7.38 2.89 15.52
N CYS A 962 6.84 1.91 14.78
CA CYS A 962 5.56 1.97 14.08
C CYS A 962 5.10 3.36 13.58
N GLN A 963 5.77 3.93 12.57
CA GLN A 963 5.28 5.15 11.92
C GLN A 963 5.49 5.11 10.41
N ASP A 964 4.82 4.15 9.77
CA ASP A 964 4.36 4.27 8.37
C ASP A 964 2.91 3.80 8.19
N GLN A 965 2.26 3.34 9.28
CA GLN A 965 0.84 3.02 9.31
C GLN A 965 -0.01 4.23 9.73
N HIS A 966 0.56 5.20 10.47
CA HIS A 966 -0.27 6.20 11.14
C HIS A 966 -0.88 7.31 10.27
N LEU A 967 -0.47 7.51 9.00
CA LEU A 967 -1.09 8.56 8.18
C LEU A 967 -2.34 8.12 7.40
N GLN A 968 -2.59 6.81 7.27
CA GLN A 968 -3.85 6.28 6.73
C GLN A 968 -4.70 5.60 7.82
N HIS A 969 -4.06 5.05 8.86
CA HIS A 969 -4.82 4.44 9.96
C HIS A 969 -5.49 5.46 10.87
N VAL A 970 -5.03 6.72 10.92
CA VAL A 970 -5.73 7.80 11.63
C VAL A 970 -6.96 8.28 10.85
N THR A 971 -6.93 8.19 9.51
CA THR A 971 -8.14 8.39 8.72
C THR A 971 -9.12 7.22 8.89
N ASP A 972 -8.67 5.96 8.84
CA ASP A 972 -9.55 4.79 9.06
C ASP A 972 -10.03 4.60 10.53
N LEU A 973 -9.54 5.40 11.48
CA LEU A 973 -9.92 5.36 12.91
C LEU A 973 -10.70 6.61 13.38
N LEU A 974 -10.96 7.59 12.50
CA LEU A 974 -11.87 8.72 12.72
C LEU A 974 -13.13 8.55 11.85
#